data_AF-A0A9J7X6J8-F1
#
_entry.id   AF-A0A9J7X6J8-F1
#
_cell.length_a   1.000
_cell.length_b   1.000
_cell.length_c   1.000
_cell.angle_alpha   90.00
_cell.angle_beta   90.00
_cell.angle_gamma   90.00
#
_symmetry.space_group_name_H-M   'P 1'
#
loop_
_entity.id
_entity.type
_entity.pdbx_description
1 polymer ?
#
loop_
_entity_poly.entity_id
_entity_poly.type
_entity_poly.pdbx_seq_one_letter_code
_entity_poly.pdbx_strand_id
1 'polypeptide(L)'
;MQHLNSQAENQLGSSCEMENFGKGGWVNQAYSGSPAPIRRPISTVYNPQPMFHSSLENMNQMNLPNPYLAEDKVRTNPTEEKKSGCCSFLLRAVKGLWGTALRKDTKENPELNVKANLKELLIYIVFLVDLCLLTYGMTSSATYYYTKAMTDLFVNGDTGISFSSIGTMNDVWTYMEGPLLDSLYWTKWYNDEPLPNGNQSFIYYENLLLGVPRIRQLKVKNNSCKVHKDFQQEIMECFNVYSDTKEDDSMFGLINGTAWQYHSEKELKGSNHWGSLTTYSGAGYYQDLAKTKEESAAILTDLKDNLWLDHGTRVLFIDFTAYNANINLFCVLRLVVEFPATGGAIPSYQIRTVKLIRYVTTWDFFIIGCEIVFCVFILYYTVEEILEFRIHKLSHFNSIWNILDIVVILLALVAIVFSAFRTIKVDEILGNLLEKPDIYPDFEFLAFWQTQYNNMNAVNLFFAWIKIFKYISFNKTMTQLTSTLARCALDIFGFAIMFFIVFFAYAQLGYLLFGMEVETFSTFNKCIFTQFRIILGDFDYDAIDRANRVLGPIYFFSYVFFVFFVLLNMFLAIINDTYSEVKSELASQKDEFQIADLIKQSYEKTFMRLKLKKEKISDVQKALDSGSSELQFKDFRDALKEMGHADHEITATFSRFDQDGNQTLDKQEQERMKQELEEKRDTLNEELRNLENSVESAEDHREKTVPLEVFQRLVHKVAQLENDVITILSKLDVIMEKMSLQTFNTDNKDTDRQTTRDYESRPASGGNIQVNLERSLAQGPASWSLAGPMGNMRNRLYSDVGWPVVTENSSSAHH
;
A
#
# COMPACT_ATOMS: atom_id res chain seq x y z
N MET A 1 62.58 -6.94 33.26
CA MET A 1 63.85 -7.18 32.55
C MET A 1 63.77 -8.53 31.87
N GLN A 2 64.08 -8.54 30.56
CA GLN A 2 64.46 -9.67 29.68
C GLN A 2 63.46 -10.85 29.54
N HIS A 3 62.71 -10.92 28.43
CA HIS A 3 63.02 -11.53 27.12
C HIS A 3 62.88 -13.07 27.08
N LEU A 4 61.84 -13.56 26.38
CA LEU A 4 61.87 -14.48 25.22
C LEU A 4 60.64 -15.41 25.14
N ASN A 5 59.97 -15.42 23.97
CA ASN A 5 59.30 -16.56 23.30
C ASN A 5 59.00 -16.12 21.84
N SER A 6 59.63 -16.75 20.82
CA SER A 6 59.12 -17.79 19.88
C SER A 6 57.94 -17.33 18.99
N GLN A 7 58.07 -17.17 17.66
CA GLN A 7 57.87 -18.18 16.57
C GLN A 7 56.62 -19.06 16.76
N ALA A 8 55.67 -19.30 15.83
CA ALA A 8 55.42 -19.03 14.39
C ALA A 8 53.86 -19.10 14.20
N GLU A 9 53.17 -18.53 13.20
CA GLU A 9 53.09 -18.85 11.76
C GLU A 9 52.29 -17.76 10.97
N ASN A 10 52.68 -17.56 9.69
CA ASN A 10 51.93 -17.27 8.44
C ASN A 10 50.41 -17.02 8.50
N GLN A 11 49.72 -16.23 7.68
CA GLN A 11 49.83 -15.55 6.37
C GLN A 11 48.54 -14.68 6.32
N LEU A 12 48.42 -13.45 5.81
CA LEU A 12 48.54 -13.00 4.42
C LEU A 12 48.21 -11.48 4.44
N GLY A 13 49.01 -10.63 3.82
CA GLY A 13 48.72 -9.19 3.69
C GLY A 13 49.87 -8.43 3.06
N SER A 14 49.89 -8.36 1.73
CA SER A 14 50.94 -7.68 0.95
C SER A 14 50.59 -6.21 0.69
N SER A 15 51.43 -5.33 1.24
CA SER A 15 51.67 -3.96 0.75
C SER A 15 52.78 -3.96 -0.30
N CYS A 16 52.79 -2.95 -1.18
CA CYS A 16 53.95 -2.30 -1.81
C CYS A 16 53.38 -1.16 -2.67
N GLU A 17 53.95 0.02 -2.83
CA GLU A 17 55.12 0.70 -2.29
C GLU A 17 55.00 2.14 -2.83
N MET A 18 55.40 3.14 -2.05
CA MET A 18 55.46 4.54 -2.50
C MET A 18 56.79 5.11 -2.02
N GLU A 19 57.61 5.58 -2.94
CA GLU A 19 58.61 6.64 -2.73
C GLU A 19 59.02 7.14 -4.13
N ASN A 20 58.90 8.43 -4.43
CA ASN A 20 59.98 9.40 -4.23
C ASN A 20 59.76 10.74 -4.98
N PHE A 21 60.20 11.85 -4.34
CA PHE A 21 60.38 13.24 -4.82
C PHE A 21 59.13 14.06 -5.23
N GLY A 22 58.91 15.32 -4.87
CA GLY A 22 59.71 16.30 -4.13
C GLY A 22 59.35 17.74 -4.55
N LYS A 23 59.04 18.58 -3.55
CA LYS A 23 59.16 20.07 -3.47
C LYS A 23 58.31 20.99 -4.38
N GLY A 24 57.55 21.88 -3.72
CA GLY A 24 57.18 23.20 -4.26
C GLY A 24 55.86 23.72 -3.70
N GLY A 25 55.93 24.71 -2.79
CA GLY A 25 54.77 25.21 -2.04
C GLY A 25 53.87 26.20 -2.80
N TRP A 26 52.61 26.24 -2.33
CA TRP A 26 51.63 27.33 -2.17
C TRP A 26 51.99 28.71 -2.76
N VAL A 27 51.07 29.43 -3.43
CA VAL A 27 50.07 30.35 -2.82
C VAL A 27 49.12 30.94 -3.90
N ASN A 28 47.81 31.01 -3.58
CA ASN A 28 46.69 31.95 -3.93
C ASN A 28 46.60 32.66 -5.30
N GLN A 29 45.46 33.12 -5.83
CA GLN A 29 44.01 33.01 -5.60
C GLN A 29 43.34 33.53 -6.89
N ALA A 30 42.06 33.20 -7.06
CA ALA A 30 41.09 33.72 -8.01
C ALA A 30 41.26 35.19 -8.47
N TYR A 31 41.08 35.47 -9.77
CA TYR A 31 39.90 36.17 -10.31
C TYR A 31 39.97 36.34 -11.84
N SER A 32 38.78 36.47 -12.43
CA SER A 32 38.44 37.09 -13.73
C SER A 32 38.43 36.25 -15.01
N GLY A 33 37.21 36.08 -15.53
CA GLY A 33 36.87 36.37 -16.94
C GLY A 33 37.17 35.29 -17.96
N SER A 34 36.19 34.43 -18.24
CA SER A 34 36.20 33.60 -19.46
C SER A 34 35.38 34.29 -20.58
N PRO A 35 35.98 34.66 -21.72
CA PRO A 35 35.25 34.78 -22.97
C PRO A 35 35.27 33.44 -23.75
N ALA A 36 34.25 33.24 -24.57
CA ALA A 36 33.96 32.01 -25.31
C ALA A 36 35.00 31.65 -26.40
N PRO A 37 35.18 30.36 -26.75
CA PRO A 37 35.91 29.99 -27.95
C PRO A 37 35.01 29.60 -29.14
N ILE A 38 35.51 30.02 -30.29
CA ILE A 38 34.96 29.97 -31.65
C ILE A 38 35.36 28.66 -32.35
N ARG A 39 34.51 28.19 -33.27
CA ARG A 39 34.70 27.06 -34.21
C ARG A 39 35.90 27.23 -35.15
N ARG A 40 36.55 26.11 -35.54
CA ARG A 40 37.05 25.74 -36.91
C ARG A 40 37.99 24.48 -36.86
N PRO A 41 38.39 23.84 -37.97
CA PRO A 41 37.70 22.71 -38.62
C PRO A 41 38.63 21.48 -38.80
N ILE A 42 38.12 20.36 -39.34
CA ILE A 42 38.98 19.28 -39.86
C ILE A 42 38.64 19.07 -41.34
N SER A 43 39.67 19.21 -42.17
CA SER A 43 39.67 19.03 -43.63
C SER A 43 40.14 17.61 -44.02
N THR A 44 39.51 17.10 -45.07
CA THR A 44 39.85 15.89 -45.85
C THR A 44 41.15 16.03 -46.64
N VAL A 45 41.83 14.90 -46.94
CA VAL A 45 42.76 14.78 -48.07
C VAL A 45 42.63 13.37 -48.69
N TYR A 46 42.12 13.25 -49.92
CA TYR A 46 42.89 12.96 -51.15
C TYR A 46 41.95 12.57 -52.31
N ASN A 47 42.11 13.28 -53.42
CA ASN A 47 41.60 13.04 -54.78
C ASN A 47 42.85 12.86 -55.67
N PRO A 48 42.82 12.19 -56.83
CA PRO A 48 42.72 13.00 -58.06
C PRO A 48 42.02 12.32 -59.28
N GLN A 49 41.50 13.19 -60.15
CA GLN A 49 40.84 12.99 -61.47
C GLN A 49 41.86 12.86 -62.65
N PRO A 50 41.53 13.12 -63.95
CA PRO A 50 40.70 12.38 -64.95
C PRO A 50 41.36 12.27 -66.36
N MET A 51 40.67 11.71 -67.38
CA MET A 51 40.38 12.30 -68.72
C MET A 51 40.07 11.24 -69.82
N PHE A 52 38.98 11.43 -70.61
CA PHE A 52 38.98 11.76 -72.07
C PHE A 52 37.61 11.50 -72.79
N HIS A 53 37.07 12.57 -73.41
CA HIS A 53 36.34 12.75 -74.70
C HIS A 53 35.09 11.91 -75.12
N SER A 54 33.89 12.54 -75.25
CA SER A 54 33.17 13.07 -76.47
C SER A 54 32.59 12.00 -77.41
N SER A 55 31.42 12.04 -78.08
CA SER A 55 30.25 12.92 -78.35
C SER A 55 29.25 12.03 -79.15
N LEU A 56 27.93 12.22 -79.18
CA LEU A 56 27.21 12.87 -80.30
C LEU A 56 25.66 12.85 -80.07
N GLU A 57 25.04 14.01 -80.34
CA GLU A 57 23.73 14.27 -80.97
C GLU A 57 22.34 13.93 -80.33
N ASN A 58 21.62 15.05 -80.12
CA ASN A 58 20.30 15.43 -80.69
C ASN A 58 18.99 15.33 -79.87
N MET A 59 18.54 16.53 -79.51
CA MET A 59 17.24 17.17 -79.74
C MET A 59 15.94 16.59 -79.14
N ASN A 60 15.45 17.36 -78.16
CA ASN A 60 14.17 18.07 -78.13
C ASN A 60 12.84 17.33 -77.88
N GLN A 61 12.26 17.77 -76.75
CA GLN A 61 10.92 18.35 -76.58
C GLN A 61 9.75 17.49 -76.10
N MET A 62 9.21 17.98 -74.98
CA MET A 62 7.91 17.76 -74.35
C MET A 62 6.74 17.81 -75.33
N ASN A 63 5.70 17.01 -75.07
CA ASN A 63 4.32 17.48 -74.81
C ASN A 63 3.37 16.30 -74.52
N LEU A 64 2.50 16.46 -73.52
CA LEU A 64 1.24 15.69 -73.32
C LEU A 64 0.21 16.12 -74.40
N PRO A 65 -0.85 15.33 -74.76
CA PRO A 65 -1.90 14.89 -73.82
C PRO A 65 -2.59 13.51 -74.09
N ASN A 66 -3.36 13.08 -73.08
CA ASN A 66 -4.31 11.95 -72.93
C ASN A 66 -5.21 11.68 -74.17
N PRO A 67 -5.86 10.48 -74.41
CA PRO A 67 -6.89 9.94 -73.49
C PRO A 67 -7.34 8.43 -73.57
N TYR A 68 -8.17 8.01 -72.59
CA TYR A 68 -9.24 6.97 -72.57
C TYR A 68 -8.97 5.43 -72.54
N LEU A 69 -9.56 4.81 -71.49
CA LEU A 69 -10.42 3.59 -71.41
C LEU A 69 -9.92 2.18 -71.83
N ALA A 70 -9.98 1.24 -70.87
CA ALA A 70 -10.66 -0.09 -70.94
C ALA A 70 -10.32 -0.91 -69.68
N GLU A 71 -11.24 -1.08 -68.73
CA GLU A 71 -12.08 -2.29 -68.51
C GLU A 71 -11.31 -3.60 -68.24
N ASP A 72 -11.23 -3.94 -66.95
CA ASP A 72 -10.83 -5.26 -66.44
C ASP A 72 -11.96 -6.28 -66.57
N LYS A 73 -11.66 -7.46 -67.14
CA LYS A 73 -12.52 -8.65 -67.10
C LYS A 73 -11.93 -9.73 -66.20
N VAL A 74 -12.78 -10.16 -65.28
CA VAL A 74 -12.73 -11.26 -64.33
C VAL A 74 -12.26 -12.59 -64.94
N ARG A 75 -11.42 -13.33 -64.20
CA ARG A 75 -11.38 -14.79 -64.23
C ARG A 75 -11.35 -15.35 -62.81
N THR A 76 -12.45 -15.99 -62.45
CA THR A 76 -12.73 -16.72 -61.21
C THR A 76 -11.96 -18.04 -61.15
N ASN A 77 -11.49 -18.41 -59.96
CA ASN A 77 -11.25 -19.80 -59.56
C ASN A 77 -11.89 -20.05 -58.19
N PRO A 78 -12.44 -21.24 -57.93
CA PRO A 78 -13.35 -21.48 -56.82
C PRO A 78 -12.64 -21.77 -55.49
N THR A 79 -13.42 -21.53 -54.46
CA THR A 79 -13.25 -21.72 -53.01
C THR A 79 -12.69 -23.08 -52.58
N GLU A 80 -11.64 -23.05 -51.74
CA GLU A 80 -11.41 -24.06 -50.71
C GLU A 80 -11.75 -23.47 -49.33
N GLU A 81 -12.84 -23.95 -48.74
CA GLU A 81 -13.17 -23.71 -47.34
C GLU A 81 -12.22 -24.51 -46.44
N LYS A 82 -11.24 -23.84 -45.81
CA LYS A 82 -10.58 -24.39 -44.62
C LYS A 82 -11.39 -24.01 -43.38
N LYS A 83 -12.03 -25.02 -42.79
CA LYS A 83 -12.65 -24.97 -41.47
C LYS A 83 -11.67 -24.38 -40.46
N SER A 84 -11.96 -23.17 -39.98
CA SER A 84 -11.18 -22.49 -38.96
C SER A 84 -11.44 -23.16 -37.60
N GLY A 85 -10.48 -23.96 -37.12
CA GLY A 85 -10.52 -24.48 -35.76
C GLY A 85 -10.44 -23.35 -34.73
N CYS A 86 -11.04 -23.55 -33.56
CA CYS A 86 -11.08 -22.63 -32.41
C CYS A 86 -9.72 -21.96 -32.09
N CYS A 87 -8.60 -22.68 -32.30
CA CYS A 87 -7.25 -22.14 -32.16
C CYS A 87 -6.91 -20.96 -33.09
N SER A 88 -7.47 -20.91 -34.30
CA SER A 88 -7.24 -19.78 -35.23
C SER A 88 -7.99 -18.52 -34.82
N PHE A 89 -9.12 -18.66 -34.12
CA PHE A 89 -9.88 -17.54 -33.54
C PHE A 89 -9.16 -16.99 -32.31
N LEU A 90 -8.66 -17.88 -31.44
CA LEU A 90 -7.77 -17.51 -30.32
C LEU A 90 -6.48 -16.85 -30.81
N LEU A 91 -5.82 -17.37 -31.85
CA LEU A 91 -4.64 -16.74 -32.46
C LEU A 91 -4.96 -15.38 -33.09
N ARG A 92 -6.15 -15.17 -33.66
CA ARG A 92 -6.60 -13.86 -34.18
C ARG A 92 -6.91 -12.87 -33.05
N ALA A 93 -7.52 -13.35 -31.96
CA ALA A 93 -7.78 -12.56 -30.76
C ALA A 93 -6.46 -12.15 -30.06
N VAL A 94 -5.50 -13.06 -29.98
CA VAL A 94 -4.15 -12.78 -29.47
C VAL A 94 -3.41 -11.81 -30.38
N LYS A 95 -3.53 -11.92 -31.71
CA LYS A 95 -2.95 -10.94 -32.66
C LYS A 95 -3.58 -9.54 -32.55
N GLY A 96 -4.88 -9.45 -32.25
CA GLY A 96 -5.58 -8.20 -31.95
C GLY A 96 -5.24 -7.62 -30.57
N LEU A 97 -4.87 -8.48 -29.62
CA LEU A 97 -4.34 -8.06 -28.32
C LEU A 97 -2.90 -7.52 -28.47
N TRP A 98 -2.06 -8.18 -29.27
CA TRP A 98 -0.65 -7.84 -29.56
C TRP A 98 -0.44 -6.56 -30.38
N GLY A 99 -1.50 -5.96 -30.92
CA GLY A 99 -1.43 -4.80 -31.81
C GLY A 99 -1.16 -3.45 -31.14
N THR A 100 -0.74 -3.38 -29.87
CA THR A 100 -0.62 -2.09 -29.13
C THR A 100 0.78 -1.53 -28.94
N ALA A 101 1.86 -2.26 -29.24
CA ALA A 101 3.19 -1.79 -28.87
C ALA A 101 4.22 -1.85 -30.02
N LEU A 102 4.15 -0.90 -30.95
CA LEU A 102 5.37 -0.39 -31.59
C LEU A 102 5.48 1.11 -31.28
N ARG A 103 6.27 1.39 -30.24
CA ARG A 103 6.37 2.64 -29.47
C ARG A 103 7.06 3.82 -30.19
N LYS A 104 6.81 4.04 -31.50
CA LYS A 104 7.49 5.14 -32.22
C LYS A 104 6.62 6.22 -32.90
N ASP A 105 5.35 5.97 -33.20
CA ASP A 105 4.55 6.94 -34.00
C ASP A 105 3.29 7.47 -33.28
N THR A 106 3.23 7.41 -31.94
CA THR A 106 2.02 7.85 -31.18
C THR A 106 2.03 9.32 -30.76
N LYS A 107 3.08 10.09 -31.07
CA LYS A 107 3.10 11.54 -30.82
C LYS A 107 2.19 12.32 -31.79
N GLU A 108 1.77 11.72 -32.89
CA GLU A 108 1.00 12.42 -33.93
C GLU A 108 -0.52 12.41 -33.71
N ASN A 109 -1.06 11.53 -32.84
CA ASN A 109 -2.52 11.47 -32.59
C ASN A 109 -2.87 11.25 -31.10
N PRO A 110 -3.29 12.30 -30.37
CA PRO A 110 -3.63 12.22 -28.95
C PRO A 110 -4.83 11.29 -28.67
N GLU A 111 -5.79 11.20 -29.58
CA GLU A 111 -6.94 10.28 -29.45
C GLU A 111 -6.52 8.79 -29.42
N LEU A 112 -5.50 8.42 -30.20
CA LEU A 112 -4.98 7.05 -30.28
C LEU A 112 -4.21 6.67 -29.01
N ASN A 113 -3.45 7.61 -28.45
CA ASN A 113 -2.74 7.40 -27.19
C ASN A 113 -3.70 7.16 -26.02
N VAL A 114 -4.77 7.96 -25.91
CA VAL A 114 -5.80 7.79 -24.86
C VAL A 114 -6.50 6.43 -24.99
N LYS A 115 -6.87 6.02 -26.21
CA LYS A 115 -7.50 4.70 -26.44
C LYS A 115 -6.58 3.53 -26.10
N ALA A 116 -5.29 3.62 -26.45
CA ALA A 116 -4.31 2.60 -26.12
C ALA A 116 -4.14 2.45 -24.59
N ASN A 117 -3.97 3.56 -23.89
CA ASN A 117 -3.82 3.57 -22.45
C ASN A 117 -5.07 3.09 -21.69
N LEU A 118 -6.27 3.43 -22.17
CA LEU A 118 -7.52 2.93 -21.59
C LEU A 118 -7.64 1.41 -21.75
N LYS A 119 -7.22 0.88 -22.91
CA LYS A 119 -7.18 -0.57 -23.14
C LYS A 119 -6.20 -1.25 -22.18
N GLU A 120 -5.01 -0.70 -21.99
CA GLU A 120 -4.04 -1.21 -21.03
C GLU A 120 -4.56 -1.17 -19.59
N LEU A 121 -5.21 -0.08 -19.19
CA LEU A 121 -5.85 0.05 -17.88
C LEU A 121 -6.92 -1.02 -17.68
N LEU A 122 -7.78 -1.28 -18.66
CA LEU A 122 -8.82 -2.31 -18.56
C LEU A 122 -8.21 -3.71 -18.40
N ILE A 123 -7.19 -4.04 -19.19
CA ILE A 123 -6.46 -5.32 -19.06
C ILE A 123 -5.84 -5.42 -17.66
N TYR A 124 -5.24 -4.34 -17.17
CA TYR A 124 -4.62 -4.28 -15.85
C TYR A 124 -5.63 -4.42 -14.70
N ILE A 125 -6.82 -3.83 -14.82
CA ILE A 125 -7.91 -3.98 -13.83
C ILE A 125 -8.34 -5.44 -13.76
N VAL A 126 -8.46 -6.14 -14.89
CA VAL A 126 -8.80 -7.57 -14.90
C VAL A 126 -7.71 -8.38 -14.20
N PHE A 127 -6.44 -8.10 -14.48
CA PHE A 127 -5.31 -8.73 -13.78
C PHE A 127 -5.34 -8.46 -12.27
N LEU A 128 -5.63 -7.23 -11.85
CA LEU A 128 -5.72 -6.87 -10.44
C LEU A 128 -6.88 -7.59 -9.74
N VAL A 129 -8.03 -7.67 -10.39
CA VAL A 129 -9.19 -8.41 -9.85
C VAL A 129 -8.84 -9.90 -9.70
N ASP A 130 -8.16 -10.50 -10.67
CA ASP A 130 -7.71 -11.88 -10.59
C ASP A 130 -6.71 -12.11 -9.44
N LEU A 131 -5.73 -11.22 -9.26
CA LEU A 131 -4.78 -11.28 -8.15
C LEU A 131 -5.49 -11.12 -6.78
N CYS A 132 -6.48 -10.23 -6.69
CA CYS A 132 -7.35 -10.10 -5.51
C CYS A 132 -8.12 -11.41 -5.25
N LEU A 133 -8.73 -12.01 -6.28
CA LEU A 133 -9.46 -13.28 -6.12
C LEU A 133 -8.55 -14.41 -5.64
N LEU A 134 -7.31 -14.49 -6.13
CA LEU A 134 -6.35 -15.50 -5.66
C LEU A 134 -5.94 -15.30 -4.20
N THR A 135 -5.65 -14.05 -3.81
CA THR A 135 -5.21 -13.74 -2.44
C THR A 135 -6.35 -13.88 -1.42
N TYR A 136 -7.54 -13.35 -1.71
CA TYR A 136 -8.72 -13.52 -0.85
C TYR A 136 -9.26 -14.95 -0.87
N GLY A 137 -9.25 -15.62 -2.02
CA GLY A 137 -9.68 -17.02 -2.13
C GLY A 137 -8.83 -17.99 -1.31
N MET A 138 -7.56 -17.69 -1.10
CA MET A 138 -6.67 -18.48 -0.22
C MET A 138 -6.77 -18.11 1.26
N THR A 139 -7.30 -16.93 1.61
CA THR A 139 -7.32 -16.43 2.98
C THR A 139 -8.74 -16.47 3.56
N SER A 140 -9.00 -17.44 4.43
CA SER A 140 -10.26 -17.50 5.19
C SER A 140 -10.18 -16.68 6.47
N SER A 141 -11.26 -15.98 6.82
CA SER A 141 -11.42 -15.30 8.12
C SER A 141 -11.36 -16.27 9.30
N ALA A 142 -11.72 -17.54 9.09
CA ALA A 142 -11.64 -18.59 10.12
C ALA A 142 -10.20 -18.85 10.61
N THR A 143 -9.19 -18.56 9.77
CA THR A 143 -7.76 -18.69 10.10
C THR A 143 -7.40 -17.90 11.37
N TYR A 144 -7.96 -16.69 11.53
CA TYR A 144 -7.70 -15.86 12.70
C TYR A 144 -8.26 -16.48 13.99
N TYR A 145 -9.53 -16.86 13.98
CA TYR A 145 -10.19 -17.44 15.15
C TYR A 145 -9.56 -18.77 15.58
N TYR A 146 -9.18 -19.60 14.60
CA TYR A 146 -8.51 -20.86 14.89
C TYR A 146 -7.13 -20.65 15.52
N THR A 147 -6.34 -19.72 14.97
CA THR A 147 -5.05 -19.35 15.55
C THR A 147 -5.23 -18.79 16.96
N LYS A 148 -6.20 -17.90 17.17
CA LYS A 148 -6.50 -17.31 18.48
C LYS A 148 -6.89 -18.37 19.52
N ALA A 149 -7.79 -19.29 19.18
CA ALA A 149 -8.20 -20.36 20.08
C ALA A 149 -7.03 -21.25 20.50
N MET A 150 -6.13 -21.57 19.56
CA MET A 150 -4.91 -22.33 19.85
C MET A 150 -3.91 -21.54 20.70
N THR A 151 -3.75 -20.23 20.47
CA THR A 151 -2.93 -19.35 21.31
C THR A 151 -3.49 -19.28 22.73
N ASP A 152 -4.80 -19.09 22.87
CA ASP A 152 -5.42 -18.96 24.18
C ASP A 152 -5.30 -20.27 24.99
N LEU A 153 -5.40 -21.43 24.33
CA LEU A 153 -5.22 -22.74 24.97
C LEU A 153 -3.77 -22.99 25.44
N PHE A 154 -2.79 -22.84 24.55
CA PHE A 154 -1.41 -23.25 24.84
C PHE A 154 -0.56 -22.14 25.48
N VAL A 155 -0.85 -20.87 25.20
CA VAL A 155 -0.03 -19.73 25.65
C VAL A 155 -0.65 -19.02 26.86
N ASN A 156 -1.94 -18.69 26.77
CA ASN A 156 -2.65 -17.88 27.76
C ASN A 156 -3.52 -18.72 28.71
N GLY A 157 -3.35 -20.04 28.76
CA GLY A 157 -4.21 -20.93 29.54
C GLY A 157 -4.23 -20.57 31.04
N ASP A 158 -5.42 -20.58 31.64
CA ASP A 158 -5.67 -20.23 33.05
C ASP A 158 -5.37 -21.38 34.03
N THR A 159 -5.21 -22.61 33.51
CA THR A 159 -4.98 -23.80 34.34
C THR A 159 -3.49 -23.95 34.66
N GLY A 160 -3.03 -23.30 35.75
CA GLY A 160 -1.66 -23.45 36.24
C GLY A 160 -0.74 -22.31 35.81
N ILE A 161 0.48 -22.64 35.38
CA ILE A 161 1.48 -21.65 34.91
C ILE A 161 1.22 -21.40 33.42
N SER A 162 0.99 -20.13 33.04
CA SER A 162 0.87 -19.76 31.63
C SER A 162 2.23 -19.84 30.93
N PHE A 163 2.26 -20.23 29.66
CA PHE A 163 3.51 -20.34 28.90
C PHE A 163 4.27 -19.01 28.84
N SER A 164 3.53 -17.90 28.72
CA SER A 164 4.09 -16.54 28.67
C SER A 164 4.75 -16.09 29.98
N SER A 165 4.40 -16.72 31.11
CA SER A 165 4.93 -16.37 32.44
C SER A 165 6.10 -17.24 32.88
N ILE A 166 6.54 -18.20 32.06
CA ILE A 166 7.68 -19.07 32.35
C ILE A 166 8.94 -18.22 32.54
N GLY A 167 9.52 -18.27 33.74
CA GLY A 167 10.76 -17.55 34.08
C GLY A 167 11.90 -18.47 34.51
N THR A 168 11.60 -19.70 34.94
CA THR A 168 12.60 -20.67 35.42
C THR A 168 12.46 -22.02 34.73
N MET A 169 13.52 -22.83 34.76
CA MET A 169 13.50 -24.19 34.20
C MET A 169 12.53 -25.12 34.93
N ASN A 170 12.24 -24.86 36.22
CA ASN A 170 11.24 -25.61 36.95
C ASN A 170 9.81 -25.30 36.47
N ASP A 171 9.55 -24.05 36.09
CA ASP A 171 8.26 -23.65 35.51
C ASP A 171 8.02 -24.36 34.17
N VAL A 172 9.09 -24.57 33.38
CA VAL A 172 9.04 -25.34 32.13
C VAL A 172 8.58 -26.78 32.37
N TRP A 173 9.16 -27.48 33.34
CA TRP A 173 8.73 -28.83 33.70
C TRP A 173 7.29 -28.86 34.20
N THR A 174 6.92 -27.91 35.06
CA THR A 174 5.55 -27.79 35.58
C THR A 174 4.54 -27.56 34.46
N TYR A 175 4.89 -26.74 33.47
CA TYR A 175 4.09 -26.51 32.26
C TYR A 175 3.97 -27.77 31.39
N MET A 176 5.08 -28.48 31.16
CA MET A 176 5.09 -29.69 30.34
C MET A 176 4.30 -30.83 30.98
N GLU A 177 4.42 -31.05 32.30
CA GLU A 177 3.74 -32.15 33.00
C GLU A 177 2.24 -31.89 33.24
N GLY A 178 1.81 -30.63 33.31
CA GLY A 178 0.41 -30.24 33.55
C GLY A 178 -0.25 -29.62 32.31
N PRO A 179 -0.24 -28.28 32.19
CA PRO A 179 -0.99 -27.54 31.16
C PRO A 179 -0.83 -28.07 29.73
N LEU A 180 0.39 -28.46 29.34
CA LEU A 180 0.67 -28.97 28.00
C LEU A 180 -0.03 -30.31 27.74
N LEU A 181 0.14 -31.30 28.61
CA LEU A 181 -0.47 -32.62 28.46
C LEU A 181 -2.00 -32.55 28.56
N ASP A 182 -2.52 -31.73 29.47
CA ASP A 182 -3.96 -31.50 29.62
C ASP A 182 -4.56 -30.87 28.35
N SER A 183 -3.83 -29.97 27.70
CA SER A 183 -4.27 -29.30 26.47
C SER A 183 -4.13 -30.18 25.22
N LEU A 184 -3.15 -31.09 25.18
CA LEU A 184 -2.93 -32.01 24.06
C LEU A 184 -3.87 -33.22 24.09
N TYR A 185 -4.18 -33.76 25.27
CA TYR A 185 -4.87 -35.04 25.44
C TYR A 185 -6.21 -34.89 26.17
N TRP A 186 -7.27 -34.75 25.38
CA TRP A 186 -8.64 -34.62 25.88
C TRP A 186 -9.28 -36.01 25.97
N THR A 187 -9.46 -36.50 27.20
CA THR A 187 -10.02 -37.84 27.45
C THR A 187 -11.47 -37.83 27.90
N LYS A 188 -11.96 -36.68 28.37
CA LYS A 188 -13.33 -36.50 28.84
C LYS A 188 -14.04 -35.35 28.14
N TRP A 189 -15.34 -35.48 27.99
CA TRP A 189 -16.25 -34.40 27.62
C TRP A 189 -16.38 -33.39 28.77
N TYR A 190 -16.98 -32.23 28.48
CA TYR A 190 -17.27 -31.18 29.46
C TYR A 190 -18.22 -31.63 30.60
N ASN A 191 -18.90 -32.77 30.44
CA ASN A 191 -19.74 -33.43 31.44
C ASN A 191 -19.03 -34.62 32.14
N ASP A 192 -17.70 -34.71 32.05
CA ASP A 192 -16.84 -35.76 32.63
C ASP A 192 -17.04 -37.19 32.06
N GLU A 193 -17.87 -37.36 31.03
CA GLU A 193 -18.01 -38.64 30.35
C GLU A 193 -16.77 -38.92 29.48
N PRO A 194 -16.29 -40.18 29.43
CA PRO A 194 -15.14 -40.51 28.59
C PRO A 194 -15.47 -40.31 27.11
N LEU A 195 -14.54 -39.71 26.36
CA LEU A 195 -14.69 -39.61 24.91
C LEU A 195 -14.63 -41.02 24.29
N PRO A 196 -15.54 -41.36 23.36
CA PRO A 196 -15.58 -42.66 22.69
C PRO A 196 -14.46 -42.84 21.64
N ASN A 197 -13.42 -42.02 21.69
CA ASN A 197 -12.38 -41.97 20.69
C ASN A 197 -11.29 -42.97 21.10
N GLY A 198 -10.82 -43.78 20.14
CA GLY A 198 -9.73 -44.75 20.36
C GLY A 198 -8.38 -44.07 20.63
N ASN A 199 -7.30 -44.52 19.98
CA ASN A 199 -5.95 -44.00 20.22
C ASN A 199 -5.68 -42.59 19.64
N GLN A 200 -6.71 -41.80 19.31
CA GLN A 200 -6.57 -40.49 18.66
C GLN A 200 -7.06 -39.37 19.58
N SER A 201 -6.23 -38.36 19.78
CA SER A 201 -6.58 -37.17 20.57
C SER A 201 -7.20 -36.08 19.71
N PHE A 202 -8.27 -35.47 20.22
CA PHE A 202 -8.94 -34.32 19.60
C PHE A 202 -8.92 -33.12 20.53
N ILE A 203 -8.22 -32.06 20.12
CA ILE A 203 -8.16 -30.78 20.84
C ILE A 203 -9.45 -30.01 20.55
N TYR A 204 -10.12 -29.51 21.60
CA TYR A 204 -11.45 -28.90 21.50
C TYR A 204 -12.47 -29.80 20.78
N TYR A 205 -12.32 -31.12 20.86
CA TYR A 205 -13.19 -32.14 20.24
C TYR A 205 -13.20 -32.15 18.69
N GLU A 206 -12.80 -31.08 18.02
CA GLU A 206 -12.85 -30.94 16.55
C GLU A 206 -11.48 -31.04 15.87
N ASN A 207 -10.39 -30.73 16.57
CA ASN A 207 -9.06 -30.65 15.98
C ASN A 207 -8.28 -31.93 16.24
N LEU A 208 -8.00 -32.70 15.20
CA LEU A 208 -7.22 -33.93 15.28
C LEU A 208 -5.74 -33.61 15.52
N LEU A 209 -5.14 -34.17 16.57
CA LEU A 209 -3.69 -34.15 16.74
C LEU A 209 -3.04 -35.08 15.70
N LEU A 210 -2.14 -34.54 14.86
CA LEU A 210 -1.46 -35.32 13.82
C LEU A 210 -0.15 -35.90 14.34
N GLY A 211 -0.04 -37.23 14.27
CA GLY A 211 1.15 -37.95 14.73
C GLY A 211 1.31 -37.84 16.25
N VAL A 212 2.53 -37.52 16.68
CA VAL A 212 2.87 -37.28 18.08
C VAL A 212 3.66 -35.96 18.22
N PRO A 213 3.54 -35.24 19.34
CA PRO A 213 4.38 -34.08 19.62
C PRO A 213 5.86 -34.44 19.76
N ARG A 214 6.76 -33.55 19.35
CA ARG A 214 8.21 -33.68 19.49
C ARG A 214 8.75 -32.62 20.41
N ILE A 215 9.57 -33.02 21.37
CA ILE A 215 10.36 -32.13 22.21
C ILE A 215 11.81 -32.21 21.74
N ARG A 216 12.44 -31.07 21.47
CA ARG A 216 13.82 -30.98 20.98
C ARG A 216 14.61 -29.95 21.76
N GLN A 217 15.87 -30.24 22.06
CA GLN A 217 16.76 -29.31 22.76
C GLN A 217 18.12 -29.16 22.09
N LEU A 218 18.76 -28.02 22.36
CA LEU A 218 20.15 -27.77 22.02
C LEU A 218 20.97 -27.47 23.27
N LYS A 219 22.18 -28.02 23.29
CA LYS A 219 23.14 -27.91 24.39
C LYS A 219 24.46 -27.35 23.90
N VAL A 220 25.22 -26.77 24.83
CA VAL A 220 26.55 -26.21 24.59
C VAL A 220 27.59 -27.02 25.36
N LYS A 221 28.75 -27.23 24.75
CA LYS A 221 29.84 -28.02 25.34
C LYS A 221 30.25 -27.48 26.71
N ASN A 222 30.58 -28.38 27.63
CA ASN A 222 31.18 -28.02 28.91
C ASN A 222 32.54 -27.32 28.67
N ASN A 223 32.87 -26.33 29.50
CA ASN A 223 34.07 -25.49 29.40
C ASN A 223 34.23 -24.75 28.07
N SER A 224 33.12 -24.36 27.47
CA SER A 224 33.06 -23.53 26.25
C SER A 224 33.39 -22.05 26.49
N CYS A 225 33.56 -21.63 27.75
CA CYS A 225 34.06 -20.32 28.14
C CYS A 225 35.32 -20.40 28.99
N LYS A 226 36.16 -19.37 28.87
CA LYS A 226 37.40 -19.24 29.64
C LYS A 226 37.10 -18.49 30.94
N VAL A 227 37.08 -19.22 32.05
CA VAL A 227 36.95 -18.66 33.40
C VAL A 227 38.23 -17.88 33.75
N HIS A 228 38.07 -16.67 34.31
CA HIS A 228 39.19 -15.84 34.77
C HIS A 228 39.99 -16.56 35.86
N LYS A 229 41.32 -16.41 35.86
CA LYS A 229 42.25 -17.17 36.73
C LYS A 229 41.87 -17.13 38.20
N ASP A 230 41.42 -15.98 38.68
CA ASP A 230 41.06 -15.77 40.09
C ASP A 230 39.86 -16.62 40.55
N PHE A 231 38.95 -16.99 39.63
CA PHE A 231 37.72 -17.74 39.95
C PHE A 231 37.79 -19.23 39.54
N GLN A 232 38.93 -19.69 39.01
CA GLN A 232 39.06 -21.09 38.55
C GLN A 232 38.97 -22.12 39.68
N GLN A 233 39.17 -21.71 40.94
CA GLN A 233 39.00 -22.59 42.09
C GLN A 233 37.53 -22.78 42.47
N GLU A 234 36.68 -21.80 42.19
CA GLU A 234 35.25 -21.81 42.55
C GLU A 234 34.37 -22.28 41.38
N ILE A 235 34.71 -21.90 40.15
CA ILE A 235 33.93 -22.20 38.94
C ILE A 235 34.63 -23.29 38.15
N MET A 236 34.16 -24.53 38.34
CA MET A 236 34.70 -25.73 37.68
C MET A 236 34.14 -25.95 36.27
N GLU A 237 32.92 -25.46 36.01
CA GLU A 237 32.21 -25.65 34.75
C GLU A 237 31.74 -24.29 34.20
N CYS A 238 31.82 -24.14 32.88
CA CYS A 238 31.46 -22.90 32.22
C CYS A 238 30.75 -23.16 30.88
N PHE A 239 29.53 -22.65 30.76
CA PHE A 239 28.72 -22.77 29.55
C PHE A 239 28.54 -21.40 28.89
N ASN A 240 29.01 -21.27 27.65
CA ASN A 240 28.98 -20.01 26.91
C ASN A 240 27.61 -19.76 26.27
N VAL A 241 27.45 -18.60 25.62
CA VAL A 241 26.32 -18.33 24.70
C VAL A 241 26.36 -19.32 23.53
N TYR A 242 25.18 -19.69 23.05
CA TYR A 242 25.05 -20.60 21.90
C TYR A 242 25.75 -20.05 20.66
N SER A 243 26.40 -20.95 19.94
CA SER A 243 26.94 -20.74 18.60
C SER A 243 27.17 -22.11 17.98
N ASP A 244 27.00 -22.25 16.67
CA ASP A 244 27.13 -23.53 15.95
C ASP A 244 28.46 -24.26 16.25
N THR A 245 29.55 -23.52 16.47
CA THR A 245 30.87 -24.10 16.78
C THR A 245 31.03 -24.64 18.21
N LYS A 246 30.15 -24.23 19.13
CA LYS A 246 30.15 -24.59 20.55
C LYS A 246 28.99 -25.51 20.92
N GLU A 247 28.16 -25.88 19.95
CA GLU A 247 27.08 -26.84 20.11
C GLU A 247 27.64 -28.20 20.56
N ASP A 248 26.97 -28.82 21.54
CA ASP A 248 27.39 -30.12 22.06
C ASP A 248 26.82 -31.27 21.22
N ASP A 249 27.71 -31.99 20.56
CA ASP A 249 27.44 -33.14 19.70
C ASP A 249 27.67 -34.50 20.41
N SER A 250 27.98 -34.48 21.71
CA SER A 250 28.29 -35.68 22.49
C SER A 250 27.07 -36.34 23.15
N MET A 251 27.03 -37.67 23.20
CA MET A 251 25.96 -38.38 23.92
C MET A 251 26.03 -38.08 25.43
N PHE A 252 24.88 -37.92 26.08
CA PHE A 252 24.80 -37.61 27.53
C PHE A 252 23.70 -38.41 28.25
N GLY A 253 23.71 -38.40 29.58
CA GLY A 253 22.68 -39.05 30.40
C GLY A 253 22.61 -40.57 30.24
N LEU A 254 21.42 -41.13 29.98
CA LEU A 254 21.19 -42.57 29.91
C LEU A 254 21.76 -43.26 28.65
N ILE A 255 22.24 -42.50 27.66
CA ILE A 255 22.84 -42.93 26.36
C ILE A 255 21.88 -43.75 25.45
N ASN A 256 20.91 -44.44 26.03
CA ASN A 256 19.90 -45.23 25.37
C ASN A 256 18.70 -44.36 24.96
N GLY A 257 18.31 -44.42 23.68
CA GLY A 257 17.16 -43.70 23.15
C GLY A 257 17.54 -42.41 22.42
N THR A 258 16.59 -41.87 21.65
CA THR A 258 16.81 -40.68 20.81
C THR A 258 16.97 -39.40 21.62
N ALA A 259 16.41 -39.33 22.83
CA ALA A 259 16.52 -38.18 23.73
C ALA A 259 17.96 -37.85 24.13
N TRP A 260 18.85 -38.84 24.13
CA TRP A 260 20.20 -38.76 24.71
C TRP A 260 21.30 -38.78 23.64
N GLN A 261 20.91 -38.95 22.37
CA GLN A 261 21.80 -39.01 21.23
C GLN A 261 21.65 -37.76 20.36
N TYR A 262 22.79 -37.22 19.94
CA TYR A 262 22.81 -36.06 19.07
C TYR A 262 22.40 -36.45 17.66
N HIS A 263 21.48 -35.69 17.07
CA HIS A 263 21.08 -35.85 15.69
C HIS A 263 21.40 -34.60 14.88
N SER A 264 22.01 -34.82 13.72
CA SER A 264 22.36 -33.72 12.81
C SER A 264 21.11 -33.14 12.14
N GLU A 265 21.19 -31.88 11.71
CA GLU A 265 20.09 -31.18 11.01
C GLU A 265 19.56 -31.99 9.80
N LYS A 266 20.45 -32.65 9.06
CA LYS A 266 20.10 -33.48 7.90
C LYS A 266 19.33 -34.75 8.26
N GLU A 267 19.63 -35.36 9.40
CA GLU A 267 18.94 -36.56 9.87
C GLU A 267 17.53 -36.22 10.34
N LEU A 268 17.38 -35.11 11.06
CA LEU A 268 16.07 -34.62 11.53
C LEU A 268 15.24 -34.01 10.40
N LYS A 269 15.85 -33.69 9.26
CA LYS A 269 15.29 -32.84 8.20
C LYS A 269 14.80 -31.48 8.73
N GLY A 270 15.33 -31.06 9.88
CA GLY A 270 15.00 -29.79 10.51
C GLY A 270 15.62 -28.61 9.76
N SER A 271 15.12 -27.41 10.03
CA SER A 271 15.71 -26.17 9.56
C SER A 271 16.02 -25.23 10.72
N ASN A 272 16.96 -24.31 10.48
CA ASN A 272 17.31 -23.27 11.44
C ASN A 272 16.08 -22.46 11.88
N HIS A 273 16.03 -22.15 13.17
CA HIS A 273 14.98 -21.34 13.77
C HIS A 273 15.55 -20.00 14.26
N TRP A 274 14.90 -18.91 13.87
CA TRP A 274 15.27 -17.57 14.35
C TRP A 274 14.53 -17.28 15.66
N GLY A 275 15.27 -17.34 16.76
CA GLY A 275 14.82 -17.06 18.11
C GLY A 275 14.90 -15.58 18.50
N SER A 276 14.54 -15.28 19.75
CA SER A 276 14.61 -13.92 20.31
C SER A 276 16.05 -13.49 20.59
N LEU A 277 16.90 -14.40 21.07
CA LEU A 277 18.30 -14.12 21.40
C LEU A 277 19.25 -14.37 20.22
N THR A 278 19.10 -15.51 19.55
CA THR A 278 19.99 -15.94 18.46
C THR A 278 19.26 -16.87 17.50
N THR A 279 19.90 -17.18 16.37
CA THR A 279 19.47 -18.25 15.48
C THR A 279 19.99 -19.58 16.00
N TYR A 280 19.12 -20.60 16.01
CA TYR A 280 19.41 -21.95 16.47
C TYR A 280 19.40 -22.93 15.29
N SER A 281 20.28 -23.92 15.32
CA SER A 281 20.34 -24.95 14.30
C SER A 281 19.11 -25.87 14.33
N GLY A 282 18.82 -26.52 13.19
CA GLY A 282 17.80 -27.57 13.11
C GLY A 282 18.21 -28.91 13.73
N ALA A 283 19.39 -28.99 14.35
CA ALA A 283 19.94 -30.19 14.97
C ALA A 283 19.49 -30.33 16.44
N GLY A 284 20.04 -31.33 17.12
CA GLY A 284 19.97 -31.46 18.58
C GLY A 284 19.47 -32.81 19.06
N TYR A 285 19.08 -32.83 20.33
CA TYR A 285 18.54 -34.01 21.01
C TYR A 285 17.02 -33.94 20.99
N TYR A 286 16.33 -35.01 20.62
CA TYR A 286 14.87 -34.98 20.55
C TYR A 286 14.23 -36.23 21.14
N GLN A 287 13.06 -36.03 21.73
CA GLN A 287 12.18 -37.08 22.22
C GLN A 287 10.80 -36.87 21.62
N ASP A 288 10.30 -37.89 20.95
CA ASP A 288 8.90 -37.95 20.51
C ASP A 288 8.04 -38.41 21.69
N LEU A 289 6.93 -37.70 21.93
CA LEU A 289 5.93 -38.09 22.93
C LEU A 289 5.11 -39.27 22.41
N ALA A 290 4.27 -39.84 23.27
CA ALA A 290 3.37 -40.92 22.92
C ALA A 290 2.01 -40.38 22.46
N LYS A 291 1.11 -41.25 22.00
CA LYS A 291 -0.28 -40.87 21.66
C LYS A 291 -1.19 -40.71 22.86
N THR A 292 -0.86 -41.40 23.96
CA THR A 292 -1.64 -41.38 25.19
C THR A 292 -1.03 -40.41 26.19
N LYS A 293 -1.89 -39.89 27.08
CA LYS A 293 -1.48 -38.95 28.12
C LYS A 293 -0.56 -39.63 29.13
N GLU A 294 -0.89 -40.85 29.53
CA GLU A 294 -0.20 -41.62 30.56
C GLU A 294 1.21 -41.99 30.13
N GLU A 295 1.39 -42.46 28.89
CA GLU A 295 2.71 -42.77 28.36
C GLU A 295 3.56 -41.50 28.16
N SER A 296 2.95 -40.41 27.68
CA SER A 296 3.64 -39.13 27.52
C SER A 296 4.08 -38.56 28.88
N ALA A 297 3.24 -38.68 29.91
CA ALA A 297 3.58 -38.28 31.28
C ALA A 297 4.76 -39.11 31.82
N ALA A 298 4.76 -40.42 31.60
CA ALA A 298 5.87 -41.29 32.01
C ALA A 298 7.18 -40.92 31.32
N ILE A 299 7.15 -40.60 30.01
CA ILE A 299 8.32 -40.10 29.27
C ILE A 299 8.84 -38.80 29.88
N LEU A 300 7.97 -37.83 30.16
CA LEU A 300 8.38 -36.56 30.76
C LEU A 300 8.99 -36.72 32.15
N THR A 301 8.40 -37.59 32.99
CA THR A 301 8.95 -37.90 34.32
C THR A 301 10.34 -38.54 34.20
N ASP A 302 10.53 -39.48 33.28
CA ASP A 302 11.86 -40.08 33.03
C ASP A 302 12.90 -39.05 32.58
N LEU A 303 12.53 -38.13 31.67
CA LEU A 303 13.44 -37.06 31.24
C LEU A 303 13.80 -36.10 32.40
N LYS A 304 12.84 -35.80 33.27
CA LYS A 304 13.03 -34.92 34.43
C LYS A 304 13.93 -35.57 35.49
N ASP A 305 13.67 -36.83 35.83
CA ASP A 305 14.42 -37.59 36.83
C ASP A 305 15.89 -37.78 36.42
N ASN A 306 16.16 -37.86 35.10
CA ASN A 306 17.49 -38.00 34.54
C ASN A 306 18.15 -36.68 34.11
N LEU A 307 17.64 -35.52 34.54
CA LEU A 307 18.21 -34.19 34.26
C LEU A 307 18.43 -33.92 32.77
N TRP A 308 17.42 -34.21 31.94
CA TRP A 308 17.52 -34.01 30.49
C TRP A 308 17.79 -32.54 30.11
N LEU A 309 17.15 -31.60 30.83
CA LEU A 309 17.46 -30.18 30.80
C LEU A 309 18.48 -29.86 31.90
N ASP A 310 19.55 -29.15 31.54
CA ASP A 310 20.65 -28.80 32.44
C ASP A 310 21.18 -27.37 32.19
N HIS A 311 22.21 -26.95 32.94
CA HIS A 311 22.84 -25.63 32.81
C HIS A 311 23.43 -25.35 31.41
N GLY A 312 23.79 -26.40 30.67
CA GLY A 312 24.33 -26.31 29.31
C GLY A 312 23.26 -26.15 28.24
N THR A 313 21.99 -26.34 28.59
CA THR A 313 20.85 -26.21 27.68
C THR A 313 20.63 -24.75 27.30
N ARG A 314 20.35 -24.48 26.02
CA ARG A 314 20.18 -23.12 25.50
C ARG A 314 18.81 -22.86 24.90
N VAL A 315 18.17 -23.88 24.37
CA VAL A 315 16.80 -23.76 23.87
C VAL A 315 16.10 -25.11 23.93
N LEU A 316 14.79 -25.03 24.19
CA LEU A 316 13.84 -26.12 24.16
C LEU A 316 12.75 -25.77 23.13
N PHE A 317 12.47 -26.70 22.22
CA PHE A 317 11.39 -26.64 21.24
C PHE A 317 10.35 -27.71 21.58
N ILE A 318 9.08 -27.34 21.54
CA ILE A 318 7.95 -28.26 21.62
C ILE A 318 7.13 -28.04 20.35
N ASP A 319 7.21 -29.01 19.44
CA ASP A 319 6.64 -28.93 18.10
C ASP A 319 5.52 -29.96 17.94
N PHE A 320 4.36 -29.54 17.44
CA PHE A 320 3.26 -30.44 17.09
C PHE A 320 2.33 -29.80 16.05
N THR A 321 1.52 -30.63 15.40
CA THR A 321 0.57 -30.18 14.39
C THR A 321 -0.83 -30.70 14.69
N ALA A 322 -1.82 -29.82 14.59
CA ALA A 322 -3.23 -30.15 14.69
C ALA A 322 -3.94 -29.89 13.35
N TYR A 323 -4.89 -30.74 12.98
CA TYR A 323 -5.69 -30.60 11.76
C TYR A 323 -7.17 -30.47 12.10
N ASN A 324 -7.80 -29.39 11.62
CA ASN A 324 -9.23 -29.21 11.73
C ASN A 324 -9.91 -29.68 10.44
N ALA A 325 -10.71 -30.74 10.53
CA ALA A 325 -11.42 -31.32 9.40
C ALA A 325 -12.60 -30.46 8.91
N ASN A 326 -13.25 -29.69 9.81
CA ASN A 326 -14.43 -28.87 9.48
C ASN A 326 -14.09 -27.73 8.50
N ILE A 327 -12.93 -27.10 8.69
CA ILE A 327 -12.47 -25.97 7.87
C ILE A 327 -11.27 -26.32 6.97
N ASN A 328 -10.77 -27.55 7.03
CA ASN A 328 -9.61 -28.03 6.28
C ASN A 328 -8.37 -27.13 6.45
N LEU A 329 -8.01 -26.84 7.71
CA LEU A 329 -6.83 -26.06 8.07
C LEU A 329 -5.90 -26.85 8.99
N PHE A 330 -4.61 -26.74 8.73
CA PHE A 330 -3.55 -27.24 9.59
C PHE A 330 -3.09 -26.11 10.50
N CYS A 331 -2.89 -26.40 11.78
CA CYS A 331 -2.24 -25.52 12.74
C CYS A 331 -0.94 -26.17 13.17
N VAL A 332 0.19 -25.56 12.81
CA VAL A 332 1.52 -25.99 13.24
C VAL A 332 1.94 -25.11 14.40
N LEU A 333 2.20 -25.73 15.55
CA LEU A 333 2.59 -25.06 16.79
C LEU A 333 4.05 -25.37 17.09
N ARG A 334 4.82 -24.32 17.33
CA ARG A 334 6.18 -24.37 17.85
C ARG A 334 6.25 -23.47 19.09
N LEU A 335 6.36 -24.09 20.26
CA LEU A 335 6.64 -23.40 21.51
C LEU A 335 8.15 -23.45 21.76
N VAL A 336 8.75 -22.31 22.08
CA VAL A 336 10.20 -22.17 22.23
C VAL A 336 10.51 -21.57 23.59
N VAL A 337 11.39 -22.21 24.35
CA VAL A 337 11.91 -21.65 25.60
C VAL A 337 13.41 -21.50 25.47
N GLU A 338 13.89 -20.26 25.49
CA GLU A 338 15.31 -19.94 25.40
C GLU A 338 15.89 -19.76 26.80
N PHE A 339 17.04 -20.39 27.05
CA PHE A 339 17.79 -20.26 28.30
C PHE A 339 19.06 -19.44 28.03
N PRO A 340 19.08 -18.13 28.32
CA PRO A 340 20.28 -17.34 28.13
C PRO A 340 21.41 -17.80 29.05
N ALA A 341 22.66 -17.54 28.68
CA ALA A 341 23.83 -17.91 29.49
C ALA A 341 23.87 -17.23 30.87
N THR A 342 23.06 -16.18 31.07
CA THR A 342 22.84 -15.51 32.36
C THR A 342 21.94 -16.31 33.31
N GLY A 343 21.29 -17.38 32.84
CA GLY A 343 20.23 -18.09 33.55
C GLY A 343 18.83 -17.50 33.30
N GLY A 344 17.81 -18.09 33.91
CA GLY A 344 16.40 -17.77 33.62
C GLY A 344 15.90 -18.42 32.33
N ALA A 345 14.63 -18.19 32.00
CA ALA A 345 13.96 -18.71 30.81
C ALA A 345 13.18 -17.60 30.10
N ILE A 346 13.24 -17.57 28.77
CA ILE A 346 12.53 -16.61 27.92
C ILE A 346 11.62 -17.40 26.97
N PRO A 347 10.30 -17.41 27.19
CA PRO A 347 9.37 -18.11 26.32
C PRO A 347 9.06 -17.29 25.07
N SER A 348 8.94 -17.96 23.93
CA SER A 348 8.40 -17.42 22.68
C SER A 348 7.62 -18.50 21.94
N TYR A 349 6.71 -18.12 21.06
CA TYR A 349 5.85 -19.09 20.37
C TYR A 349 5.61 -18.68 18.93
N GLN A 350 5.38 -19.68 18.08
CA GLN A 350 5.02 -19.51 16.68
C GLN A 350 3.88 -20.49 16.36
N ILE A 351 2.70 -19.93 16.11
CA ILE A 351 1.51 -20.69 15.73
C ILE A 351 1.16 -20.29 14.30
N ARG A 352 1.26 -21.24 13.38
CA ARG A 352 1.02 -21.03 11.95
C ARG A 352 -0.17 -21.85 11.49
N THR A 353 -1.25 -21.16 11.13
CA THR A 353 -2.41 -21.78 10.50
C THR A 353 -2.29 -21.71 8.98
N VAL A 354 -2.32 -22.87 8.31
CA VAL A 354 -2.06 -23.00 6.88
C VAL A 354 -3.04 -23.98 6.21
N LYS A 355 -3.49 -23.65 5.01
CA LYS A 355 -4.29 -24.56 4.15
C LYS A 355 -3.34 -25.36 3.25
N LEU A 356 -2.92 -26.55 3.70
CA LEU A 356 -2.01 -27.40 2.92
C LEU A 356 -2.73 -28.18 1.81
N ILE A 357 -3.91 -28.71 2.10
CA ILE A 357 -4.75 -29.43 1.13
C ILE A 357 -5.66 -28.41 0.44
N ARG A 358 -5.36 -28.07 -0.81
CA ARG A 358 -6.05 -26.96 -1.50
C ARG A 358 -7.27 -27.38 -2.29
N TYR A 359 -7.27 -28.51 -2.98
CA TYR A 359 -8.27 -28.82 -4.00
C TYR A 359 -9.34 -29.78 -3.47
N VAL A 360 -10.23 -29.27 -2.61
CA VAL A 360 -11.30 -30.09 -2.00
C VAL A 360 -12.69 -29.58 -2.38
N THR A 361 -12.94 -28.29 -2.21
CA THR A 361 -14.28 -27.71 -2.38
C THR A 361 -14.52 -27.23 -3.81
N THR A 362 -15.79 -27.02 -4.18
CA THR A 362 -16.16 -26.39 -5.46
C THR A 362 -15.56 -25.00 -5.64
N TRP A 363 -15.46 -24.23 -4.56
CA TRP A 363 -14.76 -22.94 -4.55
C TRP A 363 -13.27 -23.09 -4.88
N ASP A 364 -12.61 -24.14 -4.40
CA ASP A 364 -11.20 -24.38 -4.70
C ASP A 364 -10.97 -24.69 -6.20
N PHE A 365 -11.91 -25.35 -6.86
CA PHE A 365 -11.85 -25.56 -8.32
C PHE A 365 -12.03 -24.26 -9.11
N PHE A 366 -12.85 -23.32 -8.62
CA PHE A 366 -12.92 -21.98 -9.20
C PHE A 366 -11.58 -21.24 -9.07
N ILE A 367 -10.93 -21.34 -7.91
CA ILE A 367 -9.59 -20.75 -7.68
C ILE A 367 -8.54 -21.34 -8.64
N ILE A 368 -8.60 -22.64 -8.97
CA ILE A 368 -7.74 -23.23 -10.01
C ILE A 368 -7.93 -22.50 -11.36
N GLY A 369 -9.17 -22.17 -11.72
CA GLY A 369 -9.47 -21.39 -12.93
C GLY A 369 -8.76 -20.03 -12.91
N CYS A 370 -8.84 -19.31 -11.80
CA CYS A 370 -8.10 -18.06 -11.58
C CYS A 370 -6.57 -18.27 -11.62
N GLU A 371 -6.04 -19.36 -11.07
CA GLU A 371 -4.59 -19.64 -11.12
C GLU A 371 -4.08 -19.81 -12.56
N ILE A 372 -4.89 -20.46 -13.42
CA ILE A 372 -4.56 -20.62 -14.84
C ILE A 372 -4.58 -19.26 -15.55
N VAL A 373 -5.62 -18.44 -15.30
CA VAL A 373 -5.73 -17.08 -15.86
C VAL A 373 -4.56 -16.22 -15.42
N PHE A 374 -4.18 -16.26 -14.15
CA PHE A 374 -3.01 -15.58 -13.60
C PHE A 374 -1.72 -16.00 -14.31
N CYS A 375 -1.49 -17.31 -14.50
CA CYS A 375 -0.32 -17.80 -15.23
C CYS A 375 -0.27 -17.26 -16.67
N VAL A 376 -1.43 -17.16 -17.35
CA VAL A 376 -1.52 -16.56 -18.70
C VAL A 376 -1.16 -15.07 -18.67
N PHE A 377 -1.63 -14.30 -17.68
CA PHE A 377 -1.26 -12.89 -17.52
C PHE A 377 0.22 -12.70 -17.25
N ILE A 378 0.82 -13.52 -16.39
CA ILE A 378 2.26 -13.45 -16.10
C ILE A 378 3.08 -13.77 -17.34
N LEU A 379 2.69 -14.75 -18.15
CA LEU A 379 3.34 -15.03 -19.43
C LEU A 379 3.19 -13.85 -20.41
N TYR A 380 2.01 -13.25 -20.51
CA TYR A 380 1.75 -12.07 -21.33
C TYR A 380 2.70 -10.90 -20.94
N TYR A 381 2.74 -10.53 -19.66
CA TYR A 381 3.60 -9.44 -19.18
C TYR A 381 5.10 -9.78 -19.28
N THR A 382 5.49 -11.04 -19.07
CA THR A 382 6.89 -11.47 -19.24
C THR A 382 7.35 -11.27 -20.68
N VAL A 383 6.53 -11.61 -21.68
CA VAL A 383 6.87 -11.39 -23.10
C VAL A 383 6.93 -9.91 -23.42
N GLU A 384 5.98 -9.12 -22.94
CA GLU A 384 5.96 -7.66 -23.10
C GLU A 384 7.24 -7.01 -22.55
N GLU A 385 7.60 -7.31 -21.30
CA GLU A 385 8.80 -6.78 -20.66
C GLU A 385 10.10 -7.23 -21.33
N ILE A 386 10.19 -8.48 -21.79
CA ILE A 386 11.37 -8.95 -22.54
C ILE A 386 11.53 -8.16 -23.85
N LEU A 387 10.43 -7.86 -24.55
CA LEU A 387 10.48 -7.05 -25.78
C LEU A 387 10.90 -5.61 -25.49
N GLU A 388 10.33 -4.98 -24.46
CA GLU A 388 10.72 -3.63 -24.04
C GLU A 388 12.20 -3.56 -23.63
N PHE A 389 12.66 -4.54 -22.86
CA PHE A 389 14.05 -4.64 -22.40
C PHE A 389 15.02 -4.79 -23.57
N ARG A 390 14.67 -5.57 -24.60
CA ARG A 390 15.49 -5.73 -25.82
C ARG A 390 15.62 -4.44 -26.61
N ILE A 391 14.58 -3.60 -26.63
CA ILE A 391 14.57 -2.33 -27.36
C ILE A 391 15.29 -1.23 -26.57
N HIS A 392 14.95 -1.04 -25.29
CA HIS A 392 15.39 0.11 -24.49
C HIS A 392 16.65 -0.15 -23.64
N LYS A 393 17.06 -1.41 -23.46
CA LYS A 393 18.24 -1.85 -22.68
C LYS A 393 18.36 -1.11 -21.33
N LEU A 394 19.41 -0.31 -21.15
CA LEU A 394 19.71 0.41 -19.91
C LEU A 394 18.76 1.58 -19.63
N SER A 395 18.13 2.15 -20.67
CA SER A 395 17.16 3.24 -20.48
C SER A 395 15.89 2.78 -19.77
N HIS A 396 15.62 1.48 -19.76
CA HIS A 396 14.43 0.90 -19.14
C HIS A 396 14.44 1.04 -17.60
N PHE A 397 15.62 1.02 -16.96
CA PHE A 397 15.77 1.15 -15.51
C PHE A 397 15.61 2.58 -14.97
N ASN A 398 15.50 3.60 -15.84
CA ASN A 398 15.30 4.97 -15.39
C ASN A 398 13.85 5.27 -14.99
N SER A 399 12.90 4.40 -15.36
CA SER A 399 11.48 4.55 -15.03
C SER A 399 11.10 3.69 -13.84
N ILE A 400 10.59 4.33 -12.78
CA ILE A 400 10.12 3.64 -11.55
C ILE A 400 9.04 2.61 -11.88
N TRP A 401 8.17 2.90 -12.85
CA TRP A 401 7.09 2.02 -13.26
C TRP A 401 7.59 0.71 -13.86
N ASN A 402 8.64 0.78 -14.66
CA ASN A 402 9.25 -0.40 -15.28
C ASN A 402 9.94 -1.28 -14.24
N ILE A 403 10.59 -0.67 -13.23
CA ILE A 403 11.16 -1.42 -12.10
C ILE A 403 10.06 -2.15 -11.34
N LEU A 404 8.93 -1.50 -11.09
CA LEU A 404 7.79 -2.12 -10.43
C LEU A 404 7.24 -3.29 -11.26
N ASP A 405 7.15 -3.15 -12.58
CA ASP A 405 6.72 -4.21 -13.51
C ASP A 405 7.63 -5.45 -13.40
N ILE A 406 8.95 -5.27 -13.37
CA ILE A 406 9.93 -6.35 -13.18
C ILE A 406 9.78 -7.01 -11.80
N VAL A 407 9.60 -6.22 -10.73
CA VAL A 407 9.45 -6.75 -9.36
C VAL A 407 8.19 -7.61 -9.25
N VAL A 408 7.05 -7.16 -9.77
CA VAL A 408 5.80 -7.93 -9.76
C VAL A 408 5.94 -9.25 -10.51
N ILE A 409 6.57 -9.25 -11.68
CA ILE A 409 6.80 -10.47 -12.47
C ILE A 409 7.75 -11.42 -11.74
N LEU A 410 8.85 -10.93 -11.16
CA LEU A 410 9.80 -11.75 -10.42
C LEU A 410 9.13 -12.45 -9.23
N LEU A 411 8.37 -11.70 -8.42
CA LEU A 411 7.65 -12.25 -7.27
C LEU A 411 6.59 -13.28 -7.70
N ALA A 412 5.89 -13.02 -8.81
CA ALA A 412 4.92 -13.95 -9.37
C ALA A 412 5.55 -15.27 -9.86
N LEU A 413 6.72 -15.22 -10.51
CA LEU A 413 7.43 -16.42 -10.94
C LEU A 413 7.86 -17.27 -9.74
N VAL A 414 8.39 -16.65 -8.68
CA VAL A 414 8.74 -17.34 -7.43
C VAL A 414 7.49 -17.97 -6.80
N ALA A 415 6.34 -17.29 -6.82
CA ALA A 415 5.09 -17.78 -6.29
C ALA A 415 4.60 -19.06 -7.02
N ILE A 416 4.72 -19.10 -8.36
CA ILE A 416 4.34 -20.27 -9.17
C ILE A 416 5.23 -21.48 -8.83
N VAL A 417 6.55 -21.28 -8.79
CA VAL A 417 7.51 -22.34 -8.44
C VAL A 417 7.24 -22.90 -7.04
N PHE A 418 7.00 -22.01 -6.07
CA PHE A 418 6.70 -22.41 -4.70
C PHE A 418 5.39 -23.21 -4.59
N SER A 419 4.34 -22.82 -5.32
CA SER A 419 3.05 -23.54 -5.32
C SER A 419 3.21 -24.99 -5.76
N ALA A 420 4.04 -25.23 -6.79
CA ALA A 420 4.37 -26.57 -7.26
C ALA A 420 5.19 -27.36 -6.22
N PHE A 421 6.25 -26.75 -5.67
CA PHE A 421 7.08 -27.38 -4.64
C PHE A 421 6.27 -27.79 -3.40
N ARG A 422 5.41 -26.90 -2.90
CA ARG A 422 4.54 -27.16 -1.75
C ARG A 422 3.66 -28.38 -2.00
N THR A 423 3.00 -28.46 -3.16
CA THR A 423 2.07 -29.55 -3.48
C THR A 423 2.78 -30.90 -3.43
N ILE A 424 3.96 -31.00 -4.02
CA ILE A 424 4.79 -32.22 -4.00
C ILE A 424 5.19 -32.61 -2.58
N LYS A 425 5.59 -31.62 -1.75
CA LYS A 425 6.04 -31.87 -0.38
C LYS A 425 4.92 -32.23 0.58
N VAL A 426 3.73 -31.64 0.44
CA VAL A 426 2.54 -32.01 1.22
C VAL A 426 2.21 -33.48 0.98
N ASP A 427 2.15 -33.91 -0.28
CA ASP A 427 1.80 -35.27 -0.64
C ASP A 427 2.84 -36.28 -0.09
N GLU A 428 4.14 -35.94 -0.13
CA GLU A 428 5.21 -36.76 0.44
C GLU A 428 5.06 -36.93 1.98
N ILE A 429 4.87 -35.84 2.72
CA ILE A 429 4.78 -35.87 4.19
C ILE A 429 3.49 -36.56 4.63
N LEU A 430 2.36 -36.23 4.00
CA LEU A 430 1.07 -36.82 4.33
C LEU A 430 1.04 -38.32 4.01
N GLY A 431 1.63 -38.73 2.88
CA GLY A 431 1.77 -40.15 2.53
C GLY A 431 2.53 -40.96 3.60
N ASN A 432 3.66 -40.42 4.10
CA ASN A 432 4.43 -41.07 5.17
C ASN A 432 3.65 -41.16 6.50
N LEU A 433 2.87 -40.12 6.83
CA LEU A 433 2.05 -40.09 8.06
C LEU A 433 0.88 -41.08 8.00
N LEU A 434 0.28 -41.28 6.82
CA LEU A 434 -0.78 -42.26 6.62
C LEU A 434 -0.25 -43.71 6.72
N GLU A 435 0.99 -43.96 6.32
CA GLU A 435 1.63 -45.27 6.47
C GLU A 435 2.03 -45.54 7.93
N LYS A 436 2.56 -44.53 8.63
CA LYS A 436 3.03 -44.64 10.02
C LYS A 436 2.42 -43.53 10.87
N PRO A 437 1.32 -43.79 11.59
CA PRO A 437 0.62 -42.75 12.33
C PRO A 437 1.27 -42.41 13.69
N ASP A 438 2.31 -43.13 14.12
CA ASP A 438 2.99 -42.94 15.42
C ASP A 438 4.24 -42.04 15.33
N ILE A 439 4.56 -41.50 14.15
CA ILE A 439 5.73 -40.63 13.96
C ILE A 439 5.35 -39.15 14.04
N TYR A 440 6.28 -38.30 14.48
CA TYR A 440 6.15 -36.85 14.35
C TYR A 440 6.25 -36.43 12.87
N PRO A 441 5.23 -35.73 12.31
CA PRO A 441 5.31 -35.16 10.98
C PRO A 441 5.90 -33.75 11.03
N ASP A 442 7.03 -33.54 10.35
CA ASP A 442 7.64 -32.21 10.29
C ASP A 442 6.95 -31.31 9.26
N PHE A 443 5.91 -30.60 9.70
CA PHE A 443 5.23 -29.57 8.92
C PHE A 443 5.80 -28.17 9.15
N GLU A 444 6.79 -27.98 10.01
CA GLU A 444 7.25 -26.64 10.37
C GLU A 444 7.97 -25.94 9.22
N PHE A 445 8.88 -26.65 8.55
CA PHE A 445 9.58 -26.12 7.37
C PHE A 445 8.57 -25.69 6.29
N LEU A 446 7.56 -26.52 6.05
CA LEU A 446 6.53 -26.22 5.06
C LEU A 446 5.67 -25.03 5.47
N ALA A 447 5.25 -24.97 6.74
CA ALA A 447 4.48 -23.86 7.28
C ALA A 447 5.28 -22.54 7.25
N PHE A 448 6.58 -22.58 7.55
CA PHE A 448 7.49 -21.43 7.43
C PHE A 448 7.43 -20.85 6.03
N TRP A 449 7.70 -21.68 5.02
CA TRP A 449 7.72 -21.24 3.64
C TRP A 449 6.34 -20.81 3.14
N GLN A 450 5.26 -21.44 3.60
CA GLN A 450 3.90 -21.00 3.29
C GLN A 450 3.62 -19.60 3.87
N THR A 451 4.10 -19.29 5.08
CA THR A 451 4.01 -17.93 5.64
C THR A 451 4.83 -16.94 4.80
N GLN A 452 6.06 -17.30 4.40
CA GLN A 452 6.87 -16.44 3.54
C GLN A 452 6.22 -16.20 2.17
N TYR A 453 5.61 -17.23 1.59
CA TYR A 453 4.83 -17.12 0.37
C TYR A 453 3.63 -16.18 0.52
N ASN A 454 2.89 -16.27 1.63
CA ASN A 454 1.78 -15.35 1.92
C ASN A 454 2.28 -13.90 2.05
N ASN A 455 3.39 -13.67 2.77
CA ASN A 455 4.01 -12.36 2.91
C ASN A 455 4.46 -11.80 1.55
N MET A 456 5.10 -12.63 0.73
CA MET A 456 5.54 -12.27 -0.61
C MET A 456 4.37 -11.88 -1.52
N ASN A 457 3.26 -12.64 -1.48
CA ASN A 457 2.06 -12.34 -2.23
C ASN A 457 1.37 -11.05 -1.75
N ALA A 458 1.39 -10.77 -0.44
CA ALA A 458 0.86 -9.51 0.09
C ALA A 458 1.66 -8.30 -0.40
N VAL A 459 3.00 -8.41 -0.43
CA VAL A 459 3.89 -7.38 -1.01
C VAL A 459 3.65 -7.23 -2.51
N ASN A 460 3.47 -8.34 -3.23
CA ASN A 460 3.18 -8.32 -4.67
C ASN A 460 1.85 -7.59 -4.95
N LEU A 461 0.80 -7.91 -4.18
CA LEU A 461 -0.50 -7.23 -4.27
C LEU A 461 -0.38 -5.74 -3.97
N PHE A 462 0.40 -5.35 -2.96
CA PHE A 462 0.65 -3.94 -2.64
C PHE A 462 1.29 -3.18 -3.81
N PHE A 463 2.32 -3.75 -4.46
CA PHE A 463 2.91 -3.14 -5.65
C PHE A 463 1.92 -3.10 -6.82
N ALA A 464 1.11 -4.14 -7.00
CA ALA A 464 0.05 -4.15 -8.01
C ALA A 464 -0.97 -3.02 -7.79
N TRP A 465 -1.33 -2.70 -6.54
CA TRP A 465 -2.18 -1.55 -6.24
C TRP A 465 -1.50 -0.21 -6.55
N ILE A 466 -0.22 -0.04 -6.19
CA ILE A 466 0.55 1.18 -6.50
C ILE A 466 0.62 1.42 -8.02
N LYS A 467 0.77 0.36 -8.82
CA LYS A 467 0.87 0.48 -10.29
C LYS A 467 -0.36 1.12 -10.92
N ILE A 468 -1.53 1.10 -10.27
CA ILE A 468 -2.72 1.82 -10.76
C ILE A 468 -2.43 3.32 -10.93
N PHE A 469 -1.57 3.91 -10.10
CA PHE A 469 -1.19 5.32 -10.22
C PHE A 469 -0.56 5.67 -11.57
N LYS A 470 0.14 4.72 -12.23
CA LYS A 470 0.65 4.88 -13.61
C LYS A 470 -0.48 5.25 -14.57
N TYR A 471 -1.61 4.56 -14.44
CA TYR A 471 -2.78 4.74 -15.30
C TYR A 471 -3.74 5.83 -14.81
N ILE A 472 -3.65 6.29 -13.56
CA ILE A 472 -4.43 7.43 -13.06
C ILE A 472 -3.76 8.78 -13.40
N SER A 473 -2.50 8.76 -13.83
CA SER A 473 -1.75 9.94 -14.28
C SER A 473 -2.32 10.66 -15.52
N PHE A 474 -3.46 10.23 -16.06
CA PHE A 474 -4.20 10.99 -17.08
C PHE A 474 -4.91 12.24 -16.51
N ASN A 475 -5.08 12.33 -15.18
CA ASN A 475 -5.66 13.51 -14.55
C ASN A 475 -4.57 14.53 -14.20
N LYS A 476 -4.71 15.78 -14.69
CA LYS A 476 -3.81 16.92 -14.42
C LYS A 476 -3.47 17.08 -12.93
N THR A 477 -4.45 16.88 -12.05
CA THR A 477 -4.26 16.98 -10.59
C THR A 477 -3.37 15.87 -10.01
N MET A 478 -3.47 14.65 -10.53
CA MET A 478 -2.66 13.50 -10.08
C MET A 478 -1.25 13.54 -10.67
N THR A 479 -1.11 14.05 -11.90
CA THR A 479 0.18 14.34 -12.51
C THR A 479 0.93 15.42 -11.74
N GLN A 480 0.21 16.45 -11.25
CA GLN A 480 0.79 17.45 -10.35
C GLN A 480 1.40 16.79 -9.11
N LEU A 481 0.65 15.93 -8.39
CA LEU A 481 1.15 15.25 -7.20
C LEU A 481 2.37 14.36 -7.50
N THR A 482 2.28 13.54 -8.55
CA THR A 482 3.38 12.63 -8.93
C THR A 482 4.63 13.40 -9.35
N SER A 483 4.47 14.49 -10.11
CA SER A 483 5.56 15.35 -10.54
C SER A 483 6.19 16.11 -9.36
N THR A 484 5.40 16.54 -8.38
CA THR A 484 5.93 17.19 -7.16
C THR A 484 6.81 16.25 -6.37
N LEU A 485 6.35 15.01 -6.12
CA LEU A 485 7.13 13.98 -5.44
C LEU A 485 8.41 13.62 -6.20
N ALA A 486 8.33 13.49 -7.54
CA ALA A 486 9.50 13.16 -8.35
C ALA A 486 10.55 14.30 -8.36
N ARG A 487 10.11 15.57 -8.37
CA ARG A 487 11.01 16.73 -8.37
C ARG A 487 11.67 16.94 -7.01
N CYS A 488 10.91 16.84 -5.91
CA CYS A 488 11.46 17.01 -4.57
C CYS A 488 12.22 15.79 -4.05
N ALA A 489 12.17 14.63 -4.73
CA ALA A 489 12.81 13.39 -4.28
C ALA A 489 14.31 13.55 -3.98
N LEU A 490 15.05 14.33 -4.78
CA LEU A 490 16.48 14.57 -4.56
C LEU A 490 16.74 15.42 -3.31
N ASP A 491 15.95 16.47 -3.11
CA ASP A 491 16.07 17.35 -1.93
C ASP A 491 15.63 16.63 -0.65
N ILE A 492 14.54 15.85 -0.73
CA ILE A 492 14.10 14.95 0.34
C ILE A 492 15.17 13.92 0.66
N PHE A 493 15.80 13.32 -0.35
CA PHE A 493 16.86 12.33 -0.13
C PHE A 493 18.07 12.96 0.58
N GLY A 494 18.50 14.16 0.16
CA GLY A 494 19.55 14.92 0.83
C GLY A 494 19.19 15.24 2.28
N PHE A 495 17.96 15.68 2.54
CA PHE A 495 17.47 15.91 3.89
C PHE A 495 17.36 14.63 4.72
N ALA A 496 16.92 13.52 4.12
CA ALA A 496 16.78 12.23 4.80
C ALA A 496 18.11 11.74 5.37
N ILE A 497 19.22 11.99 4.67
CA ILE A 497 20.57 11.68 5.19
C ILE A 497 20.84 12.48 6.48
N MET A 498 20.54 13.78 6.50
CA MET A 498 20.70 14.61 7.70
C MET A 498 19.80 14.12 8.85
N PHE A 499 18.54 13.78 8.54
CA PHE A 499 17.60 13.20 9.50
C PHE A 499 18.15 11.91 10.10
N PHE A 500 18.60 10.95 9.27
CA PHE A 500 19.08 9.66 9.75
C PHE A 500 20.35 9.77 10.60
N ILE A 501 21.23 10.73 10.33
CA ILE A 501 22.40 10.98 11.19
C ILE A 501 21.97 11.36 12.61
N VAL A 502 21.05 12.32 12.75
CA VAL A 502 20.53 12.72 14.07
C VAL A 502 19.74 11.58 14.70
N PHE A 503 18.90 10.92 13.92
CA PHE A 503 18.08 9.79 14.37
C PHE A 503 18.93 8.65 14.94
N PHE A 504 19.93 8.16 14.21
CA PHE A 504 20.82 7.10 14.70
C PHE A 504 21.69 7.55 15.86
N ALA A 505 22.11 8.82 15.92
CA ALA A 505 22.84 9.34 17.08
C ALA A 505 21.99 9.26 18.35
N TYR A 506 20.71 9.64 18.28
CA TYR A 506 19.79 9.46 19.40
C TYR A 506 19.49 7.97 19.66
N ALA A 507 19.43 7.12 18.63
CA ALA A 507 19.13 5.69 18.81
C ALA A 507 20.25 5.01 19.61
N GLN A 508 21.50 5.35 19.26
CA GLN A 508 22.68 4.91 19.99
C GLN A 508 22.72 5.47 21.41
N LEU A 509 22.38 6.76 21.59
CA LEU A 509 22.30 7.38 22.91
C LEU A 509 21.25 6.68 23.79
N GLY A 510 20.05 6.44 23.28
CA GLY A 510 18.98 5.75 24.00
C GLY A 510 19.34 4.31 24.35
N TYR A 511 20.00 3.59 23.43
CA TYR A 511 20.51 2.24 23.70
C TYR A 511 21.50 2.22 24.86
N LEU A 512 22.47 3.14 24.87
CA LEU A 512 23.48 3.21 25.92
C LEU A 512 22.95 3.70 27.26
N LEU A 513 21.97 4.63 27.26
CA LEU A 513 21.39 5.18 28.49
C LEU A 513 20.35 4.26 29.14
N PHE A 514 19.47 3.66 28.33
CA PHE A 514 18.27 2.98 28.83
C PHE A 514 18.24 1.47 28.53
N GLY A 515 19.17 0.96 27.73
CA GLY A 515 19.13 -0.44 27.26
C GLY A 515 19.29 -1.50 28.35
N MET A 516 19.83 -1.14 29.52
CA MET A 516 19.94 -2.06 30.67
C MET A 516 18.67 -2.18 31.50
N GLU A 517 17.79 -1.16 31.48
CA GLU A 517 16.63 -1.09 32.37
C GLU A 517 15.29 -1.13 31.63
N VAL A 518 15.24 -0.65 30.38
CA VAL A 518 13.99 -0.53 29.62
C VAL A 518 14.01 -1.46 28.41
N GLU A 519 13.05 -2.39 28.35
CA GLU A 519 12.99 -3.41 27.30
C GLU A 519 12.87 -2.82 25.88
N THR A 520 12.17 -1.69 25.72
CA THR A 520 12.02 -0.99 24.43
C THR A 520 13.33 -0.41 23.91
N PHE A 521 14.36 -0.29 24.76
CA PHE A 521 15.72 0.10 24.41
C PHE A 521 16.75 -1.05 24.53
N SER A 522 16.31 -2.29 24.76
CA SER A 522 17.19 -3.43 25.04
C SER A 522 18.08 -3.87 23.87
N THR A 523 17.68 -3.59 22.62
CA THR A 523 18.47 -3.85 21.42
C THR A 523 18.47 -2.62 20.53
N PHE A 524 19.55 -2.40 19.79
CA PHE A 524 19.66 -1.26 18.88
C PHE A 524 18.51 -1.20 17.87
N ASN A 525 18.04 -2.35 17.36
CA ASN A 525 16.89 -2.42 16.46
C ASN A 525 15.59 -2.00 17.16
N LYS A 526 15.34 -2.50 18.39
CA LYS A 526 14.18 -2.05 19.19
C LYS A 526 14.26 -0.54 19.46
N CYS A 527 15.44 0.02 19.73
CA CYS A 527 15.60 1.48 19.92
C CYS A 527 15.16 2.29 18.70
N ILE A 528 15.51 1.85 17.48
CA ILE A 528 15.08 2.49 16.23
C ILE A 528 13.54 2.51 16.13
N PHE A 529 12.89 1.37 16.39
CA PHE A 529 11.42 1.31 16.38
C PHE A 529 10.79 2.16 17.46
N THR A 530 11.34 2.15 18.67
CA THR A 530 10.87 2.96 19.79
C THR A 530 10.94 4.46 19.47
N GLN A 531 11.97 4.90 18.76
CA GLN A 531 12.06 6.29 18.30
C GLN A 531 10.99 6.66 17.28
N PHE A 532 10.71 5.80 16.30
CA PHE A 532 9.57 6.03 15.41
C PHE A 532 8.24 6.08 16.17
N ARG A 533 8.05 5.23 17.18
CA ARG A 533 6.85 5.27 18.04
C ARG A 533 6.74 6.58 18.82
N ILE A 534 7.86 7.11 19.33
CA ILE A 534 7.89 8.44 19.97
C ILE A 534 7.43 9.54 18.99
N ILE A 535 7.87 9.51 17.71
CA ILE A 535 7.42 10.47 16.69
C ILE A 535 5.90 10.39 16.47
N LEU A 536 5.34 9.17 16.49
CA LEU A 536 3.89 8.93 16.34
C LEU A 536 3.09 9.29 17.60
N GLY A 537 3.75 9.59 18.72
CA GLY A 537 3.13 9.93 20.00
C GLY A 537 2.84 8.74 20.91
N ASP A 538 3.35 7.56 20.59
CA ASP A 538 3.24 6.34 21.41
C ASP A 538 4.56 6.09 22.16
N PHE A 539 4.60 6.42 23.45
CA PHE A 539 5.80 6.30 24.27
C PHE A 539 5.48 6.06 25.75
N ASP A 540 6.28 5.22 26.40
CA ASP A 540 6.26 5.06 27.86
C ASP A 540 7.32 5.97 28.50
N TYR A 541 6.92 7.22 28.76
CA TYR A 541 7.81 8.21 29.40
C TYR A 541 8.18 7.80 30.83
N ASP A 542 7.25 7.17 31.55
CA ASP A 542 7.47 6.80 32.95
C ASP A 542 8.59 5.75 33.07
N ALA A 543 8.71 4.82 32.11
CA ALA A 543 9.85 3.90 32.07
C ALA A 543 11.19 4.64 31.84
N ILE A 544 11.21 5.65 30.97
CA ILE A 544 12.42 6.44 30.67
C ILE A 544 12.84 7.29 31.89
N ASP A 545 11.88 7.93 32.58
CA ASP A 545 12.14 8.74 33.78
C ASP A 545 12.60 7.88 34.97
N ARG A 546 12.01 6.68 35.14
CA ARG A 546 12.46 5.72 36.15
C ARG A 546 13.88 5.25 35.91
N ALA A 547 14.25 5.03 34.64
CA ALA A 547 15.60 4.55 34.31
C ALA A 547 16.68 5.60 34.58
N ASN A 548 16.40 6.86 34.24
CA ASN A 548 17.27 7.95 34.66
C ASN A 548 16.50 9.25 34.82
N ARG A 549 16.30 9.65 36.08
CA ARG A 549 15.52 10.86 36.45
C ARG A 549 16.07 12.18 35.90
N VAL A 550 17.33 12.22 35.47
CA VAL A 550 17.96 13.45 34.94
C VAL A 550 18.13 13.34 33.43
N LEU A 551 18.79 12.28 32.95
CA LEU A 551 19.07 12.12 31.52
C LEU A 551 17.84 11.68 30.73
N GLY A 552 16.87 11.00 31.36
CA GLY A 552 15.61 10.58 30.74
C GLY A 552 14.81 11.76 30.19
N PRO A 553 14.41 12.73 31.05
CA PRO A 553 13.72 13.94 30.60
C PRO A 553 14.52 14.73 29.56
N ILE A 554 15.83 14.92 29.78
CA ILE A 554 16.70 15.65 28.84
C ILE A 554 16.73 14.98 27.47
N TYR A 555 16.90 13.66 27.43
CA TYR A 555 16.86 12.87 26.19
C TYR A 555 15.51 13.05 25.49
N PHE A 556 14.41 12.85 26.21
CA PHE A 556 13.07 12.90 25.64
C PHE A 556 12.72 14.29 25.08
N PHE A 557 12.86 15.34 25.89
CA PHE A 557 12.52 16.70 25.46
C PHE A 557 13.44 17.20 24.34
N SER A 558 14.74 16.89 24.38
CA SER A 558 15.64 17.28 23.29
C SER A 558 15.33 16.53 21.99
N TYR A 559 15.04 15.24 22.06
CA TYR A 559 14.64 14.45 20.89
C TYR A 559 13.37 14.98 20.25
N VAL A 560 12.31 15.17 21.04
CA VAL A 560 11.05 15.73 20.56
C VAL A 560 11.29 17.12 19.96
N PHE A 561 12.11 17.96 20.60
CA PHE A 561 12.40 19.28 20.06
C PHE A 561 13.07 19.25 18.68
N PHE A 562 14.18 18.52 18.55
CA PHE A 562 14.91 18.47 17.28
C PHE A 562 14.15 17.72 16.18
N VAL A 563 13.57 16.55 16.51
CA VAL A 563 12.94 15.71 15.49
C VAL A 563 11.57 16.22 15.08
N PHE A 564 10.74 16.64 16.04
CA PHE A 564 9.38 17.09 15.73
C PHE A 564 9.37 18.56 15.26
N PHE A 565 9.94 19.49 16.03
CA PHE A 565 9.82 20.92 15.68
C PHE A 565 10.79 21.38 14.59
N VAL A 566 11.99 20.79 14.49
CA VAL A 566 12.97 21.20 13.47
C VAL A 566 12.84 20.34 12.22
N LEU A 567 13.06 19.02 12.34
CA LEU A 567 13.20 18.14 11.18
C LEU A 567 11.87 17.92 10.44
N LEU A 568 10.76 17.64 11.14
CA LEU A 568 9.46 17.43 10.48
C LEU A 568 8.98 18.69 9.74
N ASN A 569 9.15 19.87 10.35
CA ASN A 569 8.79 21.14 9.72
C ASN A 569 9.66 21.49 8.50
N MET A 570 10.94 21.12 8.52
CA MET A 570 11.82 21.28 7.36
C MET A 570 11.40 20.36 6.20
N PHE A 571 11.02 19.12 6.50
CA PHE A 571 10.48 18.19 5.49
C PHE A 571 9.21 18.74 4.82
N LEU A 572 8.29 19.28 5.61
CA LEU A 572 7.06 19.92 5.08
C LEU A 572 7.37 21.15 4.24
N ALA A 573 8.37 21.95 4.64
CA ALA A 573 8.78 23.13 3.88
C ALA A 573 9.31 22.77 2.48
N ILE A 574 10.17 21.75 2.38
CA ILE A 574 10.71 21.27 1.09
C ILE A 574 9.57 20.84 0.16
N ILE A 575 8.62 20.03 0.66
CA ILE A 575 7.48 19.56 -0.13
C ILE A 575 6.60 20.73 -0.58
N ASN A 576 6.32 21.68 0.31
CA ASN A 576 5.44 22.81 0.03
C ASN A 576 6.03 23.76 -1.03
N ASP A 577 7.34 23.97 -1.00
CA ASP A 577 8.05 24.81 -1.98
C ASP A 577 7.97 24.18 -3.38
N THR A 578 8.38 22.91 -3.51
CA THR A 578 8.28 22.20 -4.80
C THR A 578 6.84 22.04 -5.27
N TYR A 579 5.89 21.83 -4.35
CA TYR A 579 4.47 21.78 -4.70
C TYR A 579 3.97 23.08 -5.31
N SER A 580 4.36 24.22 -4.72
CA SER A 580 4.00 25.55 -5.20
C SER A 580 4.64 25.85 -6.56
N GLU A 581 5.89 25.42 -6.77
CA GLU A 581 6.60 25.54 -8.04
C GLU A 581 5.88 24.76 -9.16
N VAL A 582 5.64 23.45 -8.96
CA VAL A 582 4.97 22.61 -9.98
C VAL A 582 3.53 23.09 -10.23
N LYS A 583 2.83 23.57 -9.20
CA LYS A 583 1.49 24.17 -9.38
C LYS A 583 1.53 25.38 -10.30
N SER A 584 2.53 26.25 -10.14
CA SER A 584 2.70 27.44 -10.99
C SER A 584 3.04 27.07 -12.44
N GLU A 585 3.87 26.03 -12.63
CA GLU A 585 4.25 25.52 -13.95
C GLU A 585 3.05 24.90 -14.67
N LEU A 586 2.25 24.08 -13.98
CA LEU A 586 1.04 23.47 -14.56
C LEU A 586 -0.09 24.47 -14.83
N ALA A 587 -0.12 25.60 -14.10
CA ALA A 587 -1.02 26.71 -14.41
C ALA A 587 -0.57 27.47 -15.67
N SER A 588 0.73 27.45 -15.99
CA SER A 588 1.31 28.11 -17.17
C SER A 588 1.23 27.26 -18.44
N GLN A 589 1.20 25.92 -18.32
CA GLN A 589 0.90 25.03 -19.44
C GLN A 589 -0.57 25.14 -19.83
N LYS A 590 -0.83 25.44 -21.11
CA LYS A 590 -2.17 25.32 -21.73
C LYS A 590 -2.72 23.93 -21.42
N ASP A 591 -4.03 23.83 -21.13
CA ASP A 591 -4.71 22.58 -20.77
C ASP A 591 -4.59 21.53 -21.89
N GLU A 592 -3.46 20.84 -21.92
CA GLU A 592 -3.29 19.63 -22.70
C GLU A 592 -3.98 18.51 -21.92
N PHE A 593 -4.96 17.89 -22.57
CA PHE A 593 -5.76 16.75 -22.12
C PHE A 593 -6.87 17.06 -21.10
N GLN A 594 -8.02 17.49 -21.62
CA GLN A 594 -9.28 17.14 -20.99
C GLN A 594 -9.87 15.92 -21.69
N ILE A 595 -9.86 14.77 -21.00
CA ILE A 595 -10.73 13.63 -21.32
C ILE A 595 -12.19 14.12 -21.43
N ALA A 596 -12.55 15.18 -20.70
CA ALA A 596 -13.83 15.85 -20.86
C ALA A 596 -14.04 16.41 -22.28
N ASP A 597 -13.04 17.02 -22.92
CA ASP A 597 -13.17 17.52 -24.29
C ASP A 597 -13.22 16.39 -25.31
N LEU A 598 -12.49 15.29 -25.09
CA LEU A 598 -12.57 14.11 -25.97
C LEU A 598 -13.88 13.35 -25.81
N ILE A 599 -14.39 13.22 -24.59
CA ILE A 599 -15.71 12.64 -24.30
C ILE A 599 -16.79 13.56 -24.85
N LYS A 600 -16.67 14.89 -24.67
CA LYS A 600 -17.57 15.89 -25.24
C LYS A 600 -17.57 15.84 -26.76
N GLN A 601 -16.41 15.72 -27.39
CA GLN A 601 -16.30 15.60 -28.84
C GLN A 601 -16.86 14.27 -29.35
N SER A 602 -16.66 13.16 -28.60
CA SER A 602 -17.26 11.87 -28.95
C SER A 602 -18.78 11.87 -28.73
N TYR A 603 -19.27 12.55 -27.70
CA TYR A 603 -20.69 12.78 -27.42
C TYR A 603 -21.31 13.64 -28.52
N GLU A 604 -20.72 14.79 -28.86
CA GLU A 604 -21.17 15.68 -29.93
C GLU A 604 -21.20 14.97 -31.28
N LYS A 605 -20.18 14.15 -31.61
CA LYS A 605 -20.18 13.33 -32.84
C LYS A 605 -21.34 12.31 -32.86
N THR A 606 -21.66 11.71 -31.72
CA THR A 606 -22.73 10.69 -31.61
C THR A 606 -24.11 11.35 -31.64
N PHE A 607 -24.27 12.45 -30.92
CA PHE A 607 -25.45 13.31 -30.90
C PHE A 607 -25.77 13.87 -32.29
N MET A 608 -24.76 14.40 -33.00
CA MET A 608 -24.93 14.90 -34.37
C MET A 608 -25.30 13.78 -35.36
N ARG A 609 -24.77 12.56 -35.19
CA ARG A 609 -25.18 11.40 -36.01
C ARG A 609 -26.64 11.01 -35.79
N LEU A 610 -27.10 11.01 -34.54
CA LEU A 610 -28.50 10.71 -34.22
C LEU A 610 -29.43 11.82 -34.73
N LYS A 611 -29.04 13.10 -34.58
CA LYS A 611 -29.78 14.23 -35.13
C LYS A 611 -29.90 14.19 -36.66
N LEU A 612 -28.81 13.89 -37.37
CA LEU A 612 -28.84 13.72 -38.83
C LEU A 612 -29.72 12.54 -39.28
N LYS A 613 -29.70 11.42 -38.54
CA LYS A 613 -30.61 10.29 -38.81
C LYS A 613 -32.09 10.68 -38.62
N LYS A 614 -32.39 11.48 -37.58
CA LYS A 614 -33.73 12.02 -37.33
C LYS A 614 -34.19 12.98 -38.43
N GLU A 615 -33.32 13.89 -38.87
CA GLU A 615 -33.60 14.80 -39.99
C GLU A 615 -33.89 14.01 -41.27
N LYS A 616 -33.07 13.01 -41.60
CA LYS A 616 -33.32 12.14 -42.75
C LYS A 616 -34.69 11.43 -42.68
N ILE A 617 -35.11 10.94 -41.51
CA ILE A 617 -36.43 10.31 -41.33
C ILE A 617 -37.56 11.34 -41.46
N SER A 618 -37.36 12.56 -40.94
CA SER A 618 -38.32 13.65 -41.03
C SER A 618 -38.52 14.13 -42.47
N ASP A 619 -37.46 14.17 -43.28
CA ASP A 619 -37.52 14.52 -44.71
C ASP A 619 -38.35 13.50 -45.49
N VAL A 620 -38.15 12.21 -45.20
CA VAL A 620 -38.94 11.12 -45.78
C VAL A 620 -40.40 11.26 -45.38
N GLN A 621 -40.70 11.48 -44.11
CA GLN A 621 -42.09 11.67 -43.64
C GLN A 621 -42.77 12.88 -44.31
N LYS A 622 -42.03 13.98 -44.51
CA LYS A 622 -42.53 15.18 -45.21
C LYS A 622 -42.76 14.93 -46.70
N ALA A 623 -41.92 14.14 -47.36
CA ALA A 623 -42.11 13.73 -48.75
C ALA A 623 -43.35 12.83 -48.91
N LEU A 624 -43.64 11.95 -47.93
CA LEU A 624 -44.89 11.18 -47.90
C LEU A 624 -46.13 12.07 -47.70
N ASP A 625 -46.09 13.03 -46.78
CA ASP A 625 -47.24 13.90 -46.48
C ASP A 625 -47.56 14.91 -47.60
N SER A 626 -46.61 15.18 -48.51
CA SER A 626 -46.80 16.07 -49.67
C SER A 626 -47.46 15.41 -50.90
N GLY A 627 -47.63 14.08 -50.89
CA GLY A 627 -48.14 13.34 -52.05
C GLY A 627 -49.65 13.06 -52.03
N SER A 628 -50.22 12.84 -53.22
CA SER A 628 -51.59 12.36 -53.41
C SER A 628 -51.76 10.88 -52.99
N SER A 629 -53.00 10.37 -53.04
CA SER A 629 -53.40 9.01 -52.64
C SER A 629 -52.64 7.84 -53.30
N GLU A 630 -51.85 8.09 -54.34
CA GLU A 630 -50.88 7.19 -54.97
C GLU A 630 -49.61 8.00 -55.23
N LEU A 631 -48.44 7.53 -54.74
CA LEU A 631 -47.15 8.21 -54.91
C LEU A 631 -46.32 7.46 -55.93
N GLN A 632 -46.02 8.08 -57.07
CA GLN A 632 -45.12 7.51 -58.05
C GLN A 632 -43.66 7.63 -57.58
N PHE A 633 -42.84 6.62 -57.91
CA PHE A 633 -41.40 6.63 -57.60
C PHE A 633 -40.70 7.91 -58.03
N LYS A 634 -41.10 8.47 -59.17
CA LYS A 634 -40.49 9.68 -59.74
C LYS A 634 -40.72 10.91 -58.87
N ASP A 635 -41.95 11.11 -58.39
CA ASP A 635 -42.31 12.27 -57.57
C ASP A 635 -41.70 12.17 -56.16
N PHE A 636 -41.70 10.95 -55.59
CA PHE A 636 -41.03 10.67 -54.32
C PHE A 636 -39.51 10.89 -54.40
N ARG A 637 -38.91 10.47 -55.51
CA ARG A 637 -37.48 10.62 -55.78
C ARG A 637 -37.10 12.07 -55.98
N ASP A 638 -37.87 12.83 -56.74
CA ASP A 638 -37.59 14.25 -56.98
C ASP A 638 -37.71 15.06 -55.68
N ALA A 639 -38.72 14.78 -54.84
CA ALA A 639 -38.88 15.42 -53.52
C ALA A 639 -37.70 15.14 -52.56
N LEU A 640 -37.25 13.89 -52.46
CA LEU A 640 -36.11 13.53 -51.60
C LEU A 640 -34.76 14.00 -52.16
N LYS A 641 -34.65 14.10 -53.48
CA LYS A 641 -33.45 14.63 -54.15
C LYS A 641 -33.33 16.15 -53.99
N GLU A 642 -34.44 16.88 -53.98
CA GLU A 642 -34.47 18.31 -53.61
C GLU A 642 -34.07 18.54 -52.14
N MET A 643 -34.37 17.57 -51.25
CA MET A 643 -33.93 17.59 -49.85
C MET A 643 -32.48 17.08 -49.65
N GLY A 644 -31.76 16.75 -50.72
CA GLY A 644 -30.33 16.42 -50.68
C GLY A 644 -30.01 14.95 -50.38
N HIS A 645 -30.98 14.03 -50.51
CA HIS A 645 -30.75 12.59 -50.33
C HIS A 645 -30.08 11.96 -51.55
N ALA A 646 -29.24 10.95 -51.32
CA ALA A 646 -28.53 10.27 -52.40
C ALA A 646 -29.46 9.28 -53.12
N ASP A 647 -29.34 9.25 -54.46
CA ASP A 647 -30.25 8.53 -55.37
C ASP A 647 -30.36 7.01 -55.07
N HIS A 648 -29.26 6.40 -54.61
CA HIS A 648 -29.22 4.99 -54.22
C HIS A 648 -29.92 4.72 -52.87
N GLU A 649 -29.89 5.67 -51.92
CA GLU A 649 -30.60 5.56 -50.63
C GLU A 649 -32.11 5.65 -50.85
N ILE A 650 -32.55 6.56 -51.74
CA ILE A 650 -33.95 6.73 -52.13
C ILE A 650 -34.47 5.47 -52.82
N THR A 651 -33.73 4.93 -53.78
CA THR A 651 -34.11 3.72 -54.53
C THR A 651 -34.19 2.50 -53.62
N ALA A 652 -33.22 2.33 -52.71
CA ALA A 652 -33.22 1.23 -51.75
C ALA A 652 -34.39 1.33 -50.76
N THR A 653 -34.68 2.54 -50.27
CA THR A 653 -35.82 2.77 -49.35
C THR A 653 -37.14 2.49 -50.07
N PHE A 654 -37.32 2.98 -51.29
CA PHE A 654 -38.54 2.74 -52.05
C PHE A 654 -38.75 1.24 -52.36
N SER A 655 -37.71 0.54 -52.83
CA SER A 655 -37.76 -0.90 -53.15
C SER A 655 -38.03 -1.81 -51.95
N ARG A 656 -37.81 -1.31 -50.72
CA ARG A 656 -38.07 -2.05 -49.49
C ARG A 656 -39.56 -2.10 -49.14
N PHE A 657 -40.33 -1.10 -49.61
CA PHE A 657 -41.75 -0.94 -49.27
C PHE A 657 -42.68 -1.14 -50.46
N ASP A 658 -42.18 -1.07 -51.71
CA ASP A 658 -42.86 -1.48 -52.95
C ASP A 658 -42.84 -3.02 -53.06
N GLN A 659 -43.93 -3.67 -52.64
CA GLN A 659 -44.00 -5.11 -52.43
C GLN A 659 -44.46 -5.87 -53.68
N ASP A 660 -45.18 -5.20 -54.57
CA ASP A 660 -45.69 -5.72 -55.83
C ASP A 660 -44.85 -5.30 -57.06
N GLY A 661 -43.86 -4.42 -56.87
CA GLY A 661 -42.87 -4.02 -57.87
C GLY A 661 -43.43 -3.10 -58.95
N ASN A 662 -44.55 -2.42 -58.65
CA ASN A 662 -45.31 -1.62 -59.61
C ASN A 662 -44.77 -0.17 -59.76
N GLN A 663 -43.70 0.20 -59.03
CA GLN A 663 -43.10 1.54 -58.99
C GLN A 663 -44.03 2.65 -58.45
N THR A 664 -45.08 2.27 -57.71
CA THR A 664 -46.08 3.16 -57.12
C THR A 664 -46.44 2.70 -55.71
N LEU A 665 -46.18 3.53 -54.70
CA LEU A 665 -46.54 3.20 -53.32
C LEU A 665 -48.05 3.39 -53.12
N ASP A 666 -48.76 2.29 -52.90
CA ASP A 666 -50.20 2.30 -52.60
C ASP A 666 -50.48 2.79 -51.17
N LYS A 667 -51.76 3.01 -50.82
CA LYS A 667 -52.13 3.51 -49.48
C LYS A 667 -51.69 2.58 -48.34
N GLN A 668 -51.70 1.27 -48.54
CA GLN A 668 -51.33 0.29 -47.50
C GLN A 668 -49.81 0.22 -47.30
N GLU A 669 -49.04 0.42 -48.35
CA GLU A 669 -47.58 0.52 -48.32
C GLU A 669 -47.13 1.86 -47.74
N GLN A 670 -47.81 2.97 -48.08
CA GLN A 670 -47.59 4.27 -47.45
C GLN A 670 -47.88 4.24 -45.95
N GLU A 671 -48.98 3.64 -45.52
CA GLU A 671 -49.32 3.51 -44.08
C GLU A 671 -48.29 2.66 -43.32
N ARG A 672 -47.81 1.56 -43.91
CA ARG A 672 -46.72 0.75 -43.32
C ARG A 672 -45.42 1.52 -43.23
N MET A 673 -45.04 2.23 -44.29
CA MET A 673 -43.82 3.04 -44.29
C MET A 673 -43.92 4.17 -43.25
N LYS A 674 -45.09 4.81 -43.11
CA LYS A 674 -45.34 5.85 -42.11
C LYS A 674 -45.26 5.32 -40.69
N GLN A 675 -45.86 4.15 -40.41
CA GLN A 675 -45.77 3.51 -39.10
C GLN A 675 -44.33 3.13 -38.73
N GLU A 676 -43.56 2.52 -39.65
CA GLU A 676 -42.17 2.13 -39.38
C GLU A 676 -41.24 3.37 -39.20
N LEU A 677 -41.52 4.47 -39.90
CA LEU A 677 -40.79 5.73 -39.75
C LEU A 677 -41.14 6.45 -38.44
N GLU A 678 -42.42 6.42 -38.01
CA GLU A 678 -42.86 6.96 -36.71
C GLU A 678 -42.22 6.17 -35.56
N GLU A 679 -42.23 4.84 -35.62
CA GLU A 679 -41.58 3.99 -34.62
C GLU A 679 -40.06 4.24 -34.52
N LYS A 680 -39.38 4.36 -35.67
CA LYS A 680 -37.94 4.70 -35.71
C LYS A 680 -37.64 6.12 -35.24
N ARG A 681 -38.55 7.06 -35.46
CA ARG A 681 -38.42 8.44 -34.99
C ARG A 681 -38.60 8.53 -33.47
N ASP A 682 -39.57 7.81 -32.92
CA ASP A 682 -39.85 7.80 -31.50
C ASP A 682 -38.74 7.13 -30.70
N THR A 683 -38.22 5.99 -31.19
CA THR A 683 -37.02 5.36 -30.63
C THR A 683 -35.79 6.28 -30.69
N LEU A 684 -35.56 7.00 -31.79
CA LEU A 684 -34.48 7.99 -31.88
C LEU A 684 -34.66 9.18 -30.92
N ASN A 685 -35.91 9.63 -30.72
CA ASN A 685 -36.22 10.71 -29.78
C ASN A 685 -35.96 10.27 -28.34
N GLU A 686 -36.30 9.04 -28.00
CA GLU A 686 -36.05 8.45 -26.68
C GLU A 686 -34.54 8.29 -26.44
N GLU A 687 -33.77 7.82 -27.43
CA GLU A 687 -32.30 7.78 -27.36
C GLU A 687 -31.70 9.20 -27.19
N LEU A 688 -32.14 10.17 -28.00
CA LEU A 688 -31.68 11.57 -27.90
C LEU A 688 -31.95 12.16 -26.52
N ARG A 689 -33.15 11.93 -25.97
CA ARG A 689 -33.57 12.43 -24.65
C ARG A 689 -32.81 11.75 -23.51
N ASN A 690 -32.52 10.46 -23.64
CA ASN A 690 -31.68 9.73 -22.68
C ASN A 690 -30.23 10.22 -22.71
N LEU A 691 -29.67 10.51 -23.89
CA LEU A 691 -28.35 11.15 -24.02
C LEU A 691 -28.35 12.56 -23.41
N GLU A 692 -29.37 13.37 -23.67
CA GLU A 692 -29.49 14.75 -23.15
C GLU A 692 -29.59 14.77 -21.61
N ASN A 693 -30.44 13.91 -21.04
CA ASN A 693 -30.55 13.71 -19.58
C ASN A 693 -29.23 13.20 -18.96
N SER A 694 -28.46 12.36 -19.68
CA SER A 694 -27.16 11.88 -19.20
C SER A 694 -26.09 12.99 -19.14
N VAL A 695 -26.24 14.04 -19.96
CA VAL A 695 -25.37 15.21 -19.94
C VAL A 695 -25.80 16.21 -18.88
N GLU A 696 -27.10 16.49 -18.73
CA GLU A 696 -27.59 17.34 -17.64
C GLU A 696 -27.21 16.75 -16.27
N SER A 697 -27.33 15.42 -16.09
CA SER A 697 -26.87 14.74 -14.87
C SER A 697 -25.34 14.79 -14.66
N ALA A 698 -24.54 14.97 -15.72
CA ALA A 698 -23.09 15.09 -15.65
C ALA A 698 -22.62 16.54 -15.44
N GLU A 699 -23.39 17.53 -15.91
CA GLU A 699 -23.14 18.96 -15.70
C GLU A 699 -23.61 19.44 -14.31
N ASP A 700 -24.69 18.88 -13.76
CA ASP A 700 -25.15 19.17 -12.39
C ASP A 700 -24.15 18.71 -11.30
N HIS A 701 -23.21 17.83 -11.66
CA HIS A 701 -22.08 17.45 -10.81
C HIS A 701 -20.82 18.32 -10.99
N ARG A 702 -20.78 19.23 -11.95
CA ARG A 702 -19.62 20.12 -12.20
C ARG A 702 -19.85 21.58 -11.83
N GLU A 703 -21.09 22.06 -11.75
CA GLU A 703 -21.39 23.40 -11.26
C GLU A 703 -21.83 23.39 -9.78
N LYS A 704 -20.86 23.30 -8.86
CA LYS A 704 -20.98 24.05 -7.60
C LYS A 704 -20.60 25.51 -7.86
N THR A 705 -21.37 26.16 -8.72
CA THR A 705 -21.41 27.62 -8.78
C THR A 705 -22.32 28.06 -7.65
N VAL A 706 -21.82 28.94 -6.79
CA VAL A 706 -22.53 29.49 -5.64
C VAL A 706 -23.96 29.87 -6.04
N PRO A 707 -25.03 29.39 -5.36
CA PRO A 707 -26.41 29.67 -5.74
C PRO A 707 -26.61 31.17 -5.96
N LEU A 708 -27.34 31.55 -7.02
CA LEU A 708 -27.57 32.96 -7.40
C LEU A 708 -28.05 33.81 -6.21
N GLU A 709 -28.80 33.23 -5.28
CA GLU A 709 -29.22 33.88 -4.02
C GLU A 709 -28.06 34.22 -3.09
N VAL A 710 -27.05 33.36 -2.98
CA VAL A 710 -25.85 33.58 -2.17
C VAL A 710 -24.94 34.60 -2.84
N PHE A 711 -24.83 34.58 -4.18
CA PHE A 711 -24.10 35.61 -4.93
C PHE A 711 -24.77 36.98 -4.81
N GLN A 712 -26.09 37.08 -4.97
CA GLN A 712 -26.83 38.32 -4.78
C GLN A 712 -26.73 38.84 -3.33
N ARG A 713 -26.76 37.94 -2.34
CA ARG A 713 -26.56 38.31 -0.93
C ARG A 713 -25.12 38.79 -0.65
N LEU A 714 -24.13 38.23 -1.35
CA LEU A 714 -22.73 38.68 -1.26
C LEU A 714 -22.54 40.05 -1.94
N VAL A 715 -23.09 40.25 -3.14
CA VAL A 715 -23.08 41.53 -3.87
C VAL A 715 -23.77 42.61 -3.06
N HIS A 716 -24.90 42.31 -2.43
CA HIS A 716 -25.59 43.27 -1.57
C HIS A 716 -24.77 43.60 -0.31
N LYS A 717 -24.08 42.62 0.29
CA LYS A 717 -23.17 42.87 1.43
C LYS A 717 -21.93 43.66 1.04
N VAL A 718 -21.38 43.44 -0.15
CA VAL A 718 -20.23 44.20 -0.68
C VAL A 718 -20.65 45.64 -1.00
N ALA A 719 -21.81 45.87 -1.61
CA ALA A 719 -22.34 47.22 -1.83
C ALA A 719 -22.65 47.96 -0.51
N GLN A 720 -23.08 47.24 0.53
CA GLN A 720 -23.30 47.80 1.86
C GLN A 720 -21.96 48.17 2.54
N LEU A 721 -20.94 47.31 2.41
CA LEU A 721 -19.57 47.61 2.84
C LEU A 721 -18.96 48.80 2.10
N GLU A 722 -19.17 48.93 0.78
CA GLU A 722 -18.71 50.09 0.01
C GLU A 722 -19.36 51.39 0.51
N ASN A 723 -20.68 51.38 0.77
CA ASN A 723 -21.38 52.53 1.34
C ASN A 723 -20.90 52.87 2.76
N ASP A 724 -20.63 51.86 3.59
CA ASP A 724 -20.09 52.06 4.93
C ASP A 724 -18.66 52.63 4.87
N VAL A 725 -17.83 52.19 3.92
CA VAL A 725 -16.49 52.72 3.67
C VAL A 725 -16.54 54.17 3.16
N ILE A 726 -17.45 54.50 2.24
CA ILE A 726 -17.67 55.88 1.78
C ILE A 726 -18.12 56.77 2.95
N THR A 727 -18.99 56.24 3.82
CA THR A 727 -19.45 56.96 5.02
C THR A 727 -18.30 57.17 6.02
N ILE A 728 -17.44 56.18 6.22
CA ILE A 728 -16.24 56.30 7.06
C ILE A 728 -15.24 57.31 6.48
N LEU A 729 -15.02 57.31 5.16
CA LEU A 729 -14.15 58.27 4.48
C LEU A 729 -14.68 59.71 4.64
N SER A 730 -15.99 59.92 4.46
CA SER A 730 -16.60 61.24 4.70
C SER A 730 -16.46 61.71 6.15
N LYS A 731 -16.55 60.79 7.13
CA LYS A 731 -16.31 61.11 8.54
C LYS A 731 -14.83 61.38 8.84
N LEU A 732 -13.91 60.67 8.18
CA LEU A 732 -12.49 60.94 8.25
C LEU A 732 -12.15 62.33 7.70
N ASP A 733 -12.75 62.73 6.58
CA ASP A 733 -12.56 64.07 6.00
C ASP A 733 -13.07 65.17 6.94
N VAL A 734 -14.24 64.97 7.57
CA VAL A 734 -14.77 65.91 8.58
C VAL A 734 -13.89 65.96 9.84
N ILE A 735 -13.32 64.83 10.26
CA ILE A 735 -12.39 64.78 11.39
C ILE A 735 -11.06 65.46 11.02
N MET A 736 -10.59 65.29 9.78
CA MET A 736 -9.38 65.92 9.27
C MET A 736 -9.56 67.44 9.15
N GLU A 737 -10.74 67.90 8.73
CA GLU A 737 -11.12 69.31 8.68
C GLU A 737 -11.29 69.91 10.09
N LYS A 738 -11.83 69.14 11.05
CA LYS A 738 -11.85 69.55 12.46
C LYS A 738 -10.47 69.60 13.09
N MET A 739 -9.58 68.67 12.74
CA MET A 739 -8.18 68.71 13.19
C MET A 739 -7.42 69.87 12.56
N SER A 740 -7.64 70.18 11.28
CA SER A 740 -7.01 71.33 10.61
C SER A 740 -7.52 72.67 11.15
N LEU A 741 -8.80 72.77 11.52
CA LEU A 741 -9.37 73.93 12.23
C LEU A 741 -8.87 74.04 13.68
N GLN A 742 -8.55 72.91 14.33
CA GLN A 742 -7.93 72.93 15.66
C GLN A 742 -6.47 73.36 15.59
N THR A 743 -5.69 72.91 14.60
CA THR A 743 -4.30 73.36 14.41
C THR A 743 -4.23 74.86 14.02
N PHE A 744 -5.16 75.34 13.19
CA PHE A 744 -5.27 76.79 12.89
C PHE A 744 -5.67 77.63 14.11
N ASN A 745 -6.45 77.09 15.05
CA ASN A 745 -6.82 77.79 16.29
C ASN A 745 -5.73 77.72 17.38
N THR A 746 -4.82 76.76 17.33
CA THR A 746 -3.61 76.76 18.19
C THR A 746 -2.56 77.73 17.67
N ASP A 747 -2.37 77.85 16.35
CA ASP A 747 -1.42 78.81 15.78
C ASP A 747 -1.87 80.29 15.96
N ASN A 748 -3.18 80.53 16.08
CA ASN A 748 -3.73 81.86 16.41
C ASN A 748 -3.81 82.17 17.92
N LYS A 749 -3.50 81.19 18.80
CA LYS A 749 -3.44 81.41 20.26
C LYS A 749 -2.02 81.65 20.79
N ASP A 750 -0.99 81.25 20.04
CA ASP A 750 0.40 81.48 20.42
C ASP A 750 0.93 82.88 20.01
N THR A 751 0.17 83.65 19.23
CA THR A 751 0.50 85.05 18.87
C THR A 751 -0.08 86.10 19.82
N ASP A 752 -0.89 85.71 20.81
CA ASP A 752 -1.68 86.66 21.61
C ASP A 752 -1.72 86.30 23.10
N ARG A 753 -0.56 85.97 23.69
CA ARG A 753 -0.37 85.91 25.16
C ARG A 753 1.09 86.00 25.59
N GLN A 754 1.76 87.04 25.14
CA GLN A 754 3.02 87.51 25.73
C GLN A 754 2.75 88.82 26.47
N THR A 755 2.17 88.75 27.67
CA THR A 755 2.12 89.88 28.61
C THR A 755 1.76 89.43 30.04
N THR A 756 2.56 89.90 31.00
CA THR A 756 2.33 90.01 32.47
C THR A 756 2.24 88.70 33.28
N ARG A 757 3.30 88.28 34.00
CA ARG A 757 3.87 88.73 35.31
C ARG A 757 3.06 88.37 36.57
N ASP A 758 3.74 87.56 37.39
CA ASP A 758 3.88 87.59 38.86
C ASP A 758 2.62 87.45 39.76
N TYR A 759 2.54 86.35 40.53
CA TYR A 759 2.72 86.31 42.00
C TYR A 759 2.29 84.95 42.61
N GLU A 760 3.27 84.28 43.24
CA GLU A 760 3.25 83.64 44.58
C GLU A 760 2.18 82.64 45.09
N SER A 761 2.74 81.56 45.65
CA SER A 761 2.43 80.89 46.94
C SER A 761 1.46 79.68 47.03
N ARG A 762 2.07 78.59 47.52
CA ARG A 762 1.67 77.20 47.92
C ARG A 762 0.70 77.13 49.13
N PRO A 763 0.35 75.95 49.74
CA PRO A 763 0.18 74.55 49.28
C PRO A 763 -1.15 73.85 49.75
N ALA A 764 -1.29 72.54 49.47
CA ALA A 764 -2.02 71.49 50.21
C ALA A 764 -3.57 71.58 50.32
N SER A 765 -4.30 70.66 49.67
CA SER A 765 -4.76 69.34 50.17
C SER A 765 -5.98 69.39 51.12
N GLY A 766 -7.09 68.81 50.66
CA GLY A 766 -8.13 68.24 51.51
C GLY A 766 -9.40 69.08 51.65
N GLY A 767 -10.55 68.49 51.31
CA GLY A 767 -11.84 68.94 51.84
C GLY A 767 -12.98 68.97 50.82
N ASN A 768 -13.66 67.85 50.70
CA ASN A 768 -14.97 67.69 50.06
C ASN A 768 -15.96 68.79 50.42
N ILE A 769 -16.72 69.26 49.44
CA ILE A 769 -18.06 69.82 49.65
C ILE A 769 -18.98 69.15 48.64
N GLN A 770 -19.75 68.17 49.12
CA GLN A 770 -20.95 67.70 48.44
C GLN A 770 -22.13 68.17 49.29
N VAL A 771 -22.83 69.17 48.78
CA VAL A 771 -24.07 69.68 49.38
C VAL A 771 -25.18 68.71 49.04
N ASN A 772 -25.72 68.10 50.08
CA ASN A 772 -26.98 67.39 50.10
C ASN A 772 -28.10 68.39 50.44
N LEU A 773 -29.18 68.36 49.66
CA LEU A 773 -30.51 68.81 50.07
C LEU A 773 -31.51 67.70 49.67
N GLU A 774 -31.95 66.95 50.70
CA GLU A 774 -33.30 66.39 50.98
C GLU A 774 -34.04 65.59 49.89
N ARG A 775 -34.59 64.39 50.10
CA ARG A 775 -35.31 63.73 51.23
C ARG A 775 -35.21 62.19 51.05
N SER A 776 -35.34 61.28 52.02
CA SER A 776 -35.12 61.18 53.48
C SER A 776 -35.70 59.82 53.94
N LEU A 777 -35.06 59.16 54.91
CA LEU A 777 -35.49 58.00 55.74
C LEU A 777 -35.28 56.59 55.14
N ALA A 778 -34.81 55.55 55.82
CA ALA A 778 -34.15 55.35 57.12
C ALA A 778 -33.71 53.86 57.24
N GLN A 779 -32.75 53.59 58.14
CA GLN A 779 -32.47 52.32 58.87
C GLN A 779 -31.54 51.23 58.23
N GLY A 780 -30.45 50.91 58.96
CA GLY A 780 -29.59 49.71 58.83
C GLY A 780 -30.20 48.46 59.50
N PRO A 781 -29.45 47.49 60.10
CA PRO A 781 -28.00 47.42 60.42
C PRO A 781 -27.33 46.03 60.15
N ALA A 782 -26.07 45.85 60.63
CA ALA A 782 -25.45 44.66 61.29
C ALA A 782 -25.55 43.24 60.65
N SER A 783 -24.48 42.47 60.41
CA SER A 783 -23.45 41.88 61.29
C SER A 783 -23.91 40.70 62.19
N TRP A 784 -23.32 39.51 61.94
CA TRP A 784 -23.05 38.34 62.83
C TRP A 784 -24.12 37.23 62.86
N SER A 785 -23.83 35.98 62.47
CA SER A 785 -23.07 34.97 63.23
C SER A 785 -22.71 33.78 62.30
N LEU A 786 -21.42 33.43 62.19
CA LEU A 786 -20.75 32.28 62.87
C LEU A 786 -21.22 30.88 62.40
N ALA A 787 -20.47 30.28 61.47
CA ALA A 787 -19.81 28.96 61.60
C ALA A 787 -19.14 28.57 60.27
N GLY A 788 -17.84 28.27 60.29
CA GLY A 788 -17.21 27.44 59.25
C GLY A 788 -17.50 25.95 59.49
N PRO A 789 -16.73 24.99 58.93
CA PRO A 789 -15.72 25.10 57.88
C PRO A 789 -15.89 24.02 56.76
N MET A 790 -14.96 24.04 55.80
CA MET A 790 -14.45 22.88 55.04
C MET A 790 -15.43 21.89 54.36
N GLY A 791 -15.28 21.80 53.03
CA GLY A 791 -14.86 20.53 52.43
C GLY A 791 -15.87 19.81 51.54
N ASN A 792 -15.34 19.45 50.36
CA ASN A 792 -15.56 18.20 49.64
C ASN A 792 -16.80 17.99 48.75
N MET A 793 -16.43 17.50 47.56
CA MET A 793 -16.98 16.36 46.83
C MET A 793 -18.39 16.44 46.22
N ARG A 794 -18.37 16.16 44.90
CA ARG A 794 -19.22 15.23 44.14
C ARG A 794 -20.69 15.06 44.56
N ASN A 795 -21.49 15.15 43.49
CA ASN A 795 -22.72 14.42 43.14
C ASN A 795 -24.05 15.17 43.24
N ARG A 796 -24.78 15.05 42.11
CA ARG A 796 -26.25 14.95 41.96
C ARG A 796 -27.03 16.24 42.21
N LEU A 797 -28.14 16.60 41.56
CA LEU A 797 -29.19 15.98 40.71
C LEU A 797 -29.80 17.13 39.87
N TYR A 798 -30.31 16.92 38.66
CA TYR A 798 -31.74 16.79 38.25
C TYR A 798 -31.68 16.41 36.75
N SER A 799 -32.17 15.26 36.22
CA SER A 799 -33.56 14.78 36.00
C SER A 799 -34.43 15.83 35.27
N ASP A 800 -35.18 15.61 34.19
CA ASP A 800 -35.67 14.45 33.42
C ASP A 800 -36.09 14.95 32.03
N VAL A 801 -36.03 14.12 30.98
CA VAL A 801 -37.14 13.74 30.05
C VAL A 801 -36.59 12.60 29.16
N GLY A 802 -37.24 11.43 29.21
CA GLY A 802 -36.82 10.19 28.53
C GLY A 802 -37.68 9.76 27.33
N TRP A 803 -37.43 8.50 26.94
CA TRP A 803 -38.01 7.60 25.89
C TRP A 803 -37.18 7.42 24.60
N PRO A 804 -37.12 6.20 24.02
CA PRO A 804 -36.63 4.94 24.60
C PRO A 804 -35.56 4.23 23.73
N VAL A 805 -34.72 3.42 24.37
CA VAL A 805 -33.79 2.47 23.71
C VAL A 805 -34.44 1.08 23.71
N VAL A 806 -34.47 0.44 22.54
CA VAL A 806 -34.84 -0.97 22.36
C VAL A 806 -33.66 -1.84 22.77
N THR A 807 -33.85 -2.69 23.77
CA THR A 807 -32.97 -3.82 24.11
C THR A 807 -33.58 -5.09 23.53
N GLU A 808 -32.88 -5.78 22.64
CA GLU A 808 -33.16 -7.18 22.32
C GLU A 808 -32.28 -8.06 23.20
N ASN A 809 -32.93 -8.87 24.03
CA ASN A 809 -32.34 -10.01 24.71
C ASN A 809 -33.17 -11.24 24.37
N SER A 810 -32.46 -12.35 24.17
CA SER A 810 -32.92 -13.65 23.69
C SER A 810 -33.96 -14.35 24.57
N SER A 811 -34.86 -15.14 23.94
CA SER A 811 -35.14 -16.54 24.34
C SER A 811 -36.22 -17.25 23.46
N SER A 812 -35.81 -18.43 22.98
CA SER A 812 -36.54 -19.71 22.88
C SER A 812 -37.69 -19.98 21.87
N ALA A 813 -37.47 -21.10 21.15
CA ALA A 813 -38.39 -22.19 20.79
C ALA A 813 -39.21 -22.10 19.48
N HIS A 814 -38.85 -22.92 18.47
CA HIS A 814 -39.59 -24.16 18.16
C HIS A 814 -38.89 -25.02 17.08
N HIS A 815 -38.62 -26.27 17.47
CA HIS A 815 -38.31 -27.52 16.75
C HIS A 815 -37.02 -27.72 15.95
#